data_AF-A0A2E7M5P9-F1
#
_entry.id   AF-A0A2E7M5P9-F1
#
_cell.length_a   1.000
_cell.length_b   1.000
_cell.length_c   1.000
_cell.angle_alpha   90.00
_cell.angle_beta   90.00
_cell.angle_gamma   90.00
#
_symmetry.space_group_name_H-M   'P 1'
#
loop_
_entity.id
_entity.type
_entity.pdbx_description
1 polymer ?
#
loop_
_entity_poly.entity_id
_entity_poly.type
_entity_poly.pdbx_seq_one_letter_code
_entity_poly.pdbx_strand_id
1 'polypeptide(L)'
;MLSASGRSASMRRLNMNRRTLAVVFVATLALLYGTLAMGAESPYGGGTQYRNLFDPEGPYGWLTPRVLIWILAQLHLLFAAFVLAVPMFALIIEIVGVVSKDPEQSQRYDDLAHEFTRLLTTAFSITSILGAIFTFLCIGLYPGMFNYLVEVFGPSMYLYACIFFGESFSLYLYYYGWGKIRGWTHVMLGVVLNAFGITLMLIANAWTTFMMAPAGLDEAGAVVDRHAAFFNFLLHPINIHRLIANLCMGGSVAAAYAAYKFLKAKTDEERAHYDWMGYIGNFIAVLALLPLPFAGYYLGYEIYAFNQQLGIYMMGGVLSWLFVMQAVLVGALFFAANYYLWLGMDRIEGSERYRGWIKFMLGIITVCILVWATPNSLILSSSEIQEMGGTKHPILSLLGVMSAKNTAVNLIILTTFLSFVLYRRGNKEPTVSWAKAGNAVQALAFGAAAAVVIFIGVGGYIESLWLESEKRVGMSPYQVLAVLAAIAVVLPIDLAMFRNAREIGQIRWGQVSKRSQYCLFFLAVSFTWLMALMGFVRSSLRQHWHVYEVLEDTSASAFTPSIGYATMIVSIVVVIFFLLVSVVVYISQLGAHDDEHAEGLEEDGDSGLTPGRFAAAVAAFFIVLWCLPDASVKKAGDPWEGLPDAPEVGEYGVVSADAGTYRVPVGDMLKQMAEDPTLLAPAVKAKSATADMSPEERGAVVFEAKACGACHSVAGEKMIGPALDGLFGKEEKLVDGSMALVDEAYLVESILDPNAKVVDGFGPVMTPFAGMVTDREVDDLVAYIKSLAD
;
A
#
# COMPACT_ATOMS: atom_id res chain seq x y z
N MET A 1 35.58 38.16 -29.34
CA MET A 1 35.49 38.34 -30.80
C MET A 1 35.56 36.97 -31.44
N LEU A 2 34.65 36.69 -32.39
CA LEU A 2 34.41 35.43 -33.13
C LEU A 2 33.71 34.33 -32.33
N SER A 3 32.57 33.76 -32.71
CA SER A 3 31.63 33.99 -33.81
C SER A 3 30.37 33.21 -33.45
N ALA A 4 29.27 33.92 -33.19
CA ALA A 4 27.93 33.36 -33.18
C ALA A 4 27.43 33.28 -34.62
N SER A 5 27.33 32.07 -35.19
CA SER A 5 26.49 31.81 -36.37
C SER A 5 26.42 30.31 -36.66
N GLY A 6 25.22 29.74 -36.69
CA GLY A 6 25.03 28.48 -37.40
C GLY A 6 24.00 27.48 -36.88
N ARG A 7 22.82 27.88 -36.37
CA ARG A 7 21.63 27.00 -36.41
C ARG A 7 20.38 27.80 -36.77
N SER A 8 20.34 28.27 -38.02
CA SER A 8 19.11 28.64 -38.72
C SER A 8 18.66 27.46 -39.56
N ALA A 9 17.85 26.58 -38.98
CA ALA A 9 16.94 25.73 -39.73
C ALA A 9 15.52 26.14 -39.32
N SER A 10 14.72 26.56 -40.28
CA SER A 10 13.38 27.10 -40.09
C SER A 10 12.41 26.03 -39.60
N MET A 11 12.40 25.75 -38.30
CA MET A 11 11.28 25.06 -37.68
C MET A 11 10.14 26.06 -37.49
N ARG A 12 9.03 25.86 -38.23
CA ARG A 12 7.76 26.56 -37.99
C ARG A 12 7.43 26.47 -36.50
N ARG A 13 7.42 27.61 -35.81
CA ARG A 13 6.99 27.72 -34.42
C ARG A 13 5.53 27.28 -34.33
N LEU A 14 5.26 26.18 -33.61
CA LEU A 14 3.90 25.83 -33.23
C LEU A 14 3.48 26.77 -32.10
N ASN A 15 2.81 27.86 -32.47
CA ASN A 15 2.30 28.85 -31.52
C ASN A 15 0.93 28.39 -31.00
N MET A 16 0.91 27.33 -30.17
CA MET A 16 -0.31 26.90 -29.50
C MET A 16 -0.71 27.95 -28.46
N ASN A 17 -1.87 28.59 -28.67
CA ASN A 17 -2.34 29.69 -27.82
C ASN A 17 -2.72 29.17 -26.43
N ARG A 18 -2.22 29.79 -25.36
CA ARG A 18 -2.51 29.41 -23.96
C ARG A 18 -4.00 29.34 -23.65
N ARG A 19 -4.81 30.15 -24.35
CA ARG A 19 -6.28 30.10 -24.26
C ARG A 19 -6.86 28.77 -24.74
N THR A 20 -6.28 28.16 -25.77
CA THR A 20 -6.74 26.88 -26.30
C THR A 20 -6.52 25.75 -25.31
N LEU A 21 -5.36 25.71 -24.63
CA LEU A 21 -5.08 24.70 -23.59
C LEU A 21 -5.99 24.86 -22.36
N ALA A 22 -6.25 26.10 -21.93
CA ALA A 22 -7.19 26.37 -20.85
C ALA A 22 -8.64 25.99 -21.21
N VAL A 23 -9.05 26.21 -22.46
CA VAL A 23 -10.37 25.79 -22.96
C VAL A 23 -10.49 24.26 -23.00
N VAL A 24 -9.44 23.54 -23.41
CA VAL A 24 -9.42 22.06 -23.36
C VAL A 24 -9.57 21.57 -21.92
N PHE A 25 -8.85 22.17 -20.97
CA PHE A 25 -8.96 21.81 -19.54
C PHE A 25 -10.39 22.02 -19.00
N VAL A 26 -11.00 23.17 -19.26
CA VAL A 26 -12.37 23.47 -18.82
C VAL A 26 -13.40 22.58 -19.52
N ALA A 27 -13.22 22.29 -20.81
CA ALA A 27 -14.10 21.40 -21.56
C ALA A 27 -14.07 19.96 -21.03
N THR A 28 -12.89 19.46 -20.64
CA THR A 28 -12.75 18.13 -20.02
C THR A 28 -13.50 18.05 -18.69
N LEU A 29 -13.37 19.06 -17.83
CA LEU A 29 -14.10 19.12 -16.55
C LEU A 29 -15.61 19.22 -16.76
N ALA A 30 -16.06 19.98 -17.76
CA ALA A 30 -17.48 20.11 -18.11
C ALA A 30 -18.06 18.81 -18.70
N LEU A 31 -17.28 18.10 -19.53
CA LEU A 31 -17.65 16.78 -20.07
C LEU A 31 -17.81 15.74 -18.96
N LEU A 32 -16.92 15.75 -17.96
CA LEU A 32 -17.00 14.89 -16.79
C LEU A 32 -18.29 15.11 -16.00
N TYR A 33 -18.68 16.36 -15.79
CA TYR A 33 -19.92 16.69 -15.09
C TYR A 33 -21.17 16.38 -15.94
N GLY A 34 -21.10 16.59 -17.25
CA GLY A 34 -22.21 16.38 -18.17
C GLY A 34 -22.60 14.92 -18.37
N THR A 35 -21.64 13.98 -18.39
CA THR A 35 -21.93 12.54 -18.55
C THR A 35 -22.55 11.91 -17.31
N LEU A 36 -22.40 12.53 -16.13
CA LEU A 36 -22.98 12.05 -14.86
C LEU A 36 -24.45 12.43 -14.70
N ALA A 37 -24.96 13.36 -15.52
CA ALA A 37 -26.33 13.87 -15.45
C ALA A 37 -27.33 13.13 -16.37
N MET A 38 -26.90 12.08 -17.09
CA MET A 38 -27.77 11.31 -17.99
C MET A 38 -28.29 10.05 -17.30
N GLY A 39 -29.51 10.12 -16.76
CA GLY A 39 -30.20 9.00 -16.11
C GLY A 39 -31.42 8.51 -16.89
N ALA A 40 -31.42 7.22 -17.21
CA ALA A 40 -32.61 6.40 -17.39
C ALA A 40 -32.39 5.12 -16.57
N GLU A 41 -33.45 4.63 -15.90
CA GLU A 41 -33.46 3.37 -15.16
C GLU A 41 -33.08 2.20 -16.08
N SER A 42 -32.25 1.29 -15.59
CA SER A 42 -31.88 0.07 -16.30
C SER A 42 -32.11 -1.13 -15.38
N PRO A 43 -32.89 -2.15 -15.83
CA PRO A 43 -33.19 -3.30 -15.00
C PRO A 43 -32.00 -4.26 -14.93
N TYR A 44 -31.60 -4.60 -13.71
CA TYR A 44 -30.66 -5.68 -13.43
C TYR A 44 -31.22 -7.01 -13.98
N GLY A 45 -30.48 -7.67 -14.89
CA GLY A 45 -31.01 -8.74 -15.74
C GLY A 45 -30.14 -10.00 -15.89
N GLY A 46 -29.19 -10.28 -14.99
CA GLY A 46 -28.43 -11.53 -15.09
C GLY A 46 -27.56 -11.88 -13.89
N GLY A 47 -27.59 -13.14 -13.48
CA GLY A 47 -26.67 -13.71 -12.49
C GLY A 47 -25.22 -13.79 -12.99
N THR A 48 -24.30 -14.17 -12.10
CA THR A 48 -22.88 -14.20 -12.43
C THR A 48 -22.54 -15.27 -13.48
N GLN A 49 -21.61 -14.91 -14.38
CA GLN A 49 -21.14 -15.78 -15.46
C GLN A 49 -19.62 -15.83 -15.46
N TYR A 50 -19.08 -17.04 -15.52
CA TYR A 50 -17.64 -17.30 -15.46
C TYR A 50 -17.20 -18.15 -16.64
N ARG A 51 -15.96 -17.92 -17.08
CA ARG A 51 -15.28 -18.80 -18.03
C ARG A 51 -13.91 -19.15 -17.50
N ASN A 52 -13.56 -20.43 -17.61
CA ASN A 52 -12.21 -20.92 -17.31
C ASN A 52 -11.37 -20.89 -18.58
N LEU A 53 -10.14 -20.41 -18.47
CA LEU A 53 -9.18 -20.41 -19.58
C LEU A 53 -8.43 -21.73 -19.69
N PHE A 54 -8.14 -22.34 -18.54
CA PHE A 54 -7.49 -23.63 -18.41
C PHE A 54 -8.43 -24.63 -17.74
N ASP A 55 -8.24 -25.90 -18.07
CA ASP A 55 -8.91 -26.98 -17.35
C ASP A 55 -8.47 -26.96 -15.87
N PRO A 56 -9.42 -26.82 -14.91
CA PRO A 56 -9.10 -26.83 -13.48
C PRO A 56 -8.37 -28.10 -13.01
N GLU A 57 -8.55 -29.22 -13.72
CA GLU A 57 -7.88 -30.50 -13.40
C GLU A 57 -6.57 -30.69 -14.20
N GLY A 58 -6.26 -29.78 -15.12
CA GLY A 58 -5.04 -29.81 -15.92
C GLY A 58 -3.82 -29.27 -15.18
N PRO A 59 -2.61 -29.40 -15.77
CA PRO A 59 -1.35 -28.92 -15.17
C PRO A 59 -1.32 -27.40 -14.93
N TYR A 60 -2.20 -26.64 -15.59
CA TYR A 60 -2.36 -25.19 -15.42
C TYR A 60 -3.63 -24.81 -14.65
N GLY A 61 -4.31 -25.77 -14.00
CA GLY A 61 -5.54 -25.52 -13.23
C GLY A 61 -5.36 -24.51 -12.09
N TRP A 62 -4.12 -24.29 -11.66
CA TRP A 62 -3.77 -23.26 -10.69
C TRP A 62 -3.93 -21.81 -11.18
N LEU A 63 -3.86 -21.58 -12.49
CA LEU A 63 -4.11 -20.28 -13.13
C LEU A 63 -5.61 -20.05 -13.28
N THR A 64 -6.31 -20.00 -12.15
CA THR A 64 -7.74 -19.67 -12.12
C THR A 64 -7.98 -18.28 -12.72
N PRO A 65 -9.18 -18.02 -13.27
CA PRO A 65 -9.54 -16.69 -13.76
C PRO A 65 -9.31 -15.59 -12.73
N ARG A 66 -9.52 -15.86 -11.44
CA ARG A 66 -9.31 -14.91 -10.34
C ARG A 66 -7.84 -14.56 -10.17
N VAL A 67 -6.95 -15.54 -10.21
CA VAL A 67 -5.48 -15.35 -10.09
C VAL A 67 -4.92 -14.61 -11.32
N LEU A 68 -5.38 -14.98 -12.51
CA LEU A 68 -4.95 -14.32 -13.74
C LEU A 68 -5.34 -12.83 -13.76
N ILE A 69 -6.60 -12.54 -13.43
CA ILE A 69 -7.09 -11.16 -13.30
C ILE A 69 -6.34 -10.41 -12.21
N TRP A 70 -6.04 -11.05 -11.08
CA TRP A 70 -5.27 -10.44 -10.01
C TRP A 70 -3.86 -10.04 -10.48
N ILE A 71 -3.10 -10.95 -11.09
CA ILE A 71 -1.74 -10.67 -11.59
C ILE A 71 -1.77 -9.48 -12.57
N LEU A 72 -2.70 -9.49 -13.53
CA LEU A 72 -2.79 -8.45 -14.56
C LEU A 72 -3.24 -7.10 -14.00
N ALA A 73 -4.29 -7.10 -13.16
CA ALA A 73 -4.77 -5.89 -12.51
C ALA A 73 -3.69 -5.26 -11.63
N GLN A 74 -2.94 -6.09 -10.90
CA GLN A 74 -1.87 -5.63 -10.02
C GLN A 74 -0.67 -5.09 -10.81
N LEU A 75 -0.25 -5.77 -11.89
CA LEU A 75 0.80 -5.28 -12.78
C LEU A 75 0.39 -3.96 -13.45
N HIS A 76 -0.83 -3.88 -13.97
CA HIS A 76 -1.37 -2.65 -14.54
C HIS A 76 -1.41 -1.53 -13.49
N LEU A 77 -1.83 -1.80 -12.26
CA LEU A 77 -1.86 -0.82 -11.17
C LEU A 77 -0.47 -0.28 -10.83
N LEU A 78 0.54 -1.15 -10.71
CA LEU A 78 1.92 -0.75 -10.40
C LEU A 78 2.51 0.15 -11.49
N PHE A 79 2.26 -0.20 -12.76
CA PHE A 79 2.68 0.62 -13.90
C PHE A 79 1.89 1.93 -14.02
N ALA A 80 0.57 1.90 -13.82
CA ALA A 80 -0.27 3.10 -13.81
C ALA A 80 0.12 4.07 -12.68
N ALA A 81 0.49 3.55 -11.51
CA ALA A 81 1.01 4.36 -10.41
C ALA A 81 2.31 5.09 -10.79
N PHE A 82 3.24 4.38 -11.44
CA PHE A 82 4.48 4.97 -11.96
C PHE A 82 4.20 6.02 -13.05
N VAL A 83 3.34 5.70 -14.01
CA VAL A 83 2.95 6.58 -15.13
C VAL A 83 2.23 7.84 -14.65
N LEU A 84 1.43 7.76 -13.58
CA LEU A 84 0.81 8.94 -12.99
C LEU A 84 1.82 9.81 -12.23
N ALA A 85 2.72 9.19 -11.49
CA ALA A 85 3.63 9.90 -10.58
C ALA A 85 4.72 10.70 -11.30
N VAL A 86 5.33 10.12 -12.34
CA VAL A 86 6.45 10.74 -13.07
C VAL A 86 6.09 12.11 -13.66
N PRO A 87 4.98 12.28 -14.41
CA PRO A 87 4.54 13.60 -14.89
C PRO A 87 4.34 14.62 -13.78
N MET A 88 3.86 14.20 -12.60
CA MET A 88 3.56 15.13 -11.50
C MET A 88 4.84 15.80 -11.00
N PHE A 89 5.87 15.00 -10.69
CA PHE A 89 7.12 15.58 -10.22
C PHE A 89 7.98 16.15 -11.35
N ALA A 90 7.89 15.63 -12.59
CA ALA A 90 8.54 16.25 -13.74
C ALA A 90 8.02 17.67 -13.98
N LEU A 91 6.71 17.88 -13.88
CA LEU A 91 6.10 19.21 -13.96
C LEU A 91 6.61 20.14 -12.84
N ILE A 92 6.70 19.65 -11.60
CA ILE A 92 7.21 20.45 -10.47
C ILE A 92 8.67 20.85 -10.73
N ILE A 93 9.50 19.90 -11.18
CA ILE A 93 10.91 20.13 -11.50
C ILE A 93 11.04 21.15 -12.65
N GLU A 94 10.24 21.02 -13.70
CA GLU A 94 10.23 21.97 -14.83
C GLU A 94 9.83 23.38 -14.37
N ILE A 95 8.79 23.50 -13.52
CA ILE A 95 8.38 24.78 -12.94
C ILE A 95 9.53 25.41 -12.15
N VAL A 96 10.26 24.63 -11.35
CA VAL A 96 11.44 25.10 -10.62
C VAL A 96 12.53 25.57 -11.58
N GLY A 97 12.76 24.85 -12.69
CA GLY A 97 13.66 25.26 -13.76
C GLY A 97 13.28 26.60 -14.38
N VAL A 98 12.03 26.74 -14.82
CA VAL A 98 11.51 27.96 -15.49
C VAL A 98 11.47 29.18 -14.56
N VAL A 99 11.26 28.97 -13.25
CA VAL A 99 11.24 30.05 -12.25
C VAL A 99 12.65 30.41 -11.76
N SER A 100 13.63 29.52 -11.94
CA SER A 100 15.01 29.78 -11.56
C SER A 100 15.58 30.98 -12.32
N LYS A 101 16.21 31.90 -11.58
CA LYS A 101 16.89 33.07 -12.16
C LYS A 101 18.32 32.73 -12.62
N ASP A 102 18.87 31.64 -12.13
CA ASP A 102 20.21 31.17 -12.47
C ASP A 102 20.12 30.25 -13.70
N PRO A 103 20.73 30.63 -14.84
CA PRO A 103 20.69 29.84 -16.06
C PRO A 103 21.22 28.41 -15.92
N GLU A 104 22.24 28.20 -15.08
CA GLU A 104 22.84 26.88 -14.89
C GLU A 104 21.88 25.95 -14.12
N GLN A 105 21.29 26.45 -13.04
CA GLN A 105 20.27 25.71 -12.30
C GLN A 105 19.01 25.49 -13.14
N SER A 106 18.60 26.49 -13.93
CA SER A 106 17.46 26.36 -14.84
C SER A 106 17.67 25.19 -15.81
N GLN A 107 18.85 25.10 -16.42
CA GLN A 107 19.17 24.02 -17.36
C GLN A 107 19.22 22.67 -16.65
N ARG A 108 19.90 22.59 -15.50
CA ARG A 108 20.03 21.34 -14.73
C ARG A 108 18.67 20.75 -14.30
N TYR A 109 17.71 21.59 -13.92
CA TYR A 109 16.35 21.13 -13.60
C TYR A 109 15.56 20.73 -14.85
N ASP A 110 15.72 21.46 -15.96
CA ASP A 110 15.08 21.10 -17.25
C ASP A 110 15.56 19.73 -17.75
N ASP A 111 16.88 19.50 -17.73
CA ASP A 111 17.49 18.23 -18.13
C ASP A 111 17.00 17.06 -17.26
N LEU A 112 16.87 17.30 -15.94
CA LEU A 112 16.34 16.31 -15.01
C LEU A 112 14.88 15.96 -15.31
N ALA A 113 14.04 16.97 -15.56
CA ALA A 113 12.63 16.76 -15.89
C ALA A 113 12.48 16.00 -17.21
N HIS A 114 13.31 16.32 -18.21
CA HIS A 114 13.35 15.63 -19.48
C HIS A 114 13.76 14.15 -19.29
N GLU A 115 14.80 13.88 -18.51
CA GLU A 115 15.28 12.53 -18.28
C GLU A 115 14.24 11.65 -17.56
N PHE A 116 13.55 12.19 -16.55
CA PHE A 116 12.44 11.46 -15.92
C PHE A 116 11.31 11.18 -16.91
N THR A 117 10.98 12.14 -17.77
CA THR A 117 9.93 12.00 -18.78
C THR A 117 10.31 11.00 -19.88
N ARG A 118 11.60 10.83 -20.18
CA ARG A 118 12.07 9.82 -21.15
C ARG A 118 11.64 8.40 -20.78
N LEU A 119 11.67 8.04 -19.50
CA LEU A 119 11.24 6.72 -19.01
C LEU A 119 9.73 6.50 -19.19
N LEU A 120 8.96 7.58 -19.29
CA LEU A 120 7.50 7.56 -19.29
C LEU A 120 6.90 7.02 -20.59
N THR A 121 7.51 7.29 -21.75
CA THR A 121 6.94 6.89 -23.06
C THR A 121 6.85 5.37 -23.23
N THR A 122 7.92 4.66 -22.86
CA THR A 122 7.94 3.19 -22.87
C THR A 122 7.08 2.61 -21.75
N ALA A 123 7.14 3.18 -20.54
CA ALA A 123 6.30 2.73 -19.43
C ALA A 123 4.80 2.90 -19.72
N PHE A 124 4.40 4.01 -20.34
CA PHE A 124 3.02 4.27 -20.76
C PHE A 124 2.52 3.24 -21.77
N SER A 125 3.37 2.86 -22.72
CA SER A 125 3.05 1.85 -23.73
C SER A 125 2.80 0.48 -23.09
N ILE A 126 3.68 0.04 -22.18
CA ILE A 126 3.49 -1.21 -21.43
C ILE A 126 2.23 -1.15 -20.56
N THR A 127 1.99 -0.02 -19.89
CA THR A 127 0.80 0.21 -19.06
C THR A 127 -0.48 0.04 -19.87
N SER A 128 -0.51 0.61 -21.09
CA SER A 128 -1.63 0.53 -22.02
C SER A 128 -1.88 -0.89 -22.51
N ILE A 129 -0.81 -1.64 -22.84
CA ILE A 129 -0.90 -3.05 -23.23
C ILE A 129 -1.47 -3.89 -22.08
N LEU A 130 -0.93 -3.73 -20.86
CA LEU A 130 -1.43 -4.43 -19.67
C LEU A 130 -2.90 -4.09 -19.38
N GLY A 131 -3.29 -2.82 -19.52
CA GLY A 131 -4.66 -2.37 -19.31
C GLY A 131 -5.64 -2.93 -20.35
N ALA A 132 -5.23 -3.00 -21.62
CA ALA A 132 -6.02 -3.60 -22.68
C ALA A 132 -6.22 -5.10 -22.44
N ILE A 133 -5.14 -5.83 -22.15
CA ILE A 133 -5.20 -7.28 -21.84
C ILE A 133 -6.10 -7.53 -20.63
N PHE A 134 -5.92 -6.75 -19.55
CA PHE A 134 -6.77 -6.81 -18.36
C PHE A 134 -8.26 -6.60 -18.71
N THR A 135 -8.58 -5.56 -19.47
CA THR A 135 -9.97 -5.24 -19.86
C THR A 135 -10.60 -6.35 -20.70
N PHE A 136 -9.88 -6.85 -21.72
CA PHE A 136 -10.39 -7.93 -22.58
C PHE A 136 -10.59 -9.23 -21.80
N LEU A 137 -9.73 -9.53 -20.83
CA LEU A 137 -9.90 -10.71 -19.97
C LEU A 137 -11.02 -10.53 -18.96
N CYS A 138 -11.28 -9.33 -18.43
CA CYS A 138 -12.48 -9.08 -17.63
C CYS A 138 -13.76 -9.34 -18.44
N ILE A 139 -13.85 -8.83 -19.67
CA ILE A 139 -14.98 -9.07 -20.58
C ILE A 139 -15.11 -10.57 -20.91
N GLY A 140 -13.98 -11.24 -21.18
CA GLY A 140 -13.96 -12.63 -21.60
C GLY A 140 -14.27 -13.62 -20.49
N LEU A 141 -13.69 -13.43 -19.30
CA LEU A 141 -13.72 -14.38 -18.17
C LEU A 141 -14.85 -14.08 -17.17
N TYR A 142 -15.26 -12.81 -17.05
CA TYR A 142 -16.31 -12.35 -16.13
C TYR A 142 -17.39 -11.52 -16.85
N PRO A 143 -18.02 -12.04 -17.92
CA PRO A 143 -18.96 -11.26 -18.73
C PRO A 143 -20.15 -10.72 -17.94
N GLY A 144 -20.69 -11.49 -16.99
CA GLY A 144 -21.82 -11.04 -16.16
C GLY A 144 -21.46 -9.83 -15.29
N MET A 145 -20.34 -9.91 -14.57
CA MET A 145 -19.85 -8.81 -13.73
C MET A 145 -19.48 -7.58 -14.56
N PHE A 146 -18.81 -7.77 -15.70
CA PHE A 146 -18.42 -6.63 -16.54
C PHE A 146 -19.64 -5.94 -17.16
N ASN A 147 -20.66 -6.70 -17.60
CA ASN A 147 -21.91 -6.13 -18.11
C ASN A 147 -22.63 -5.31 -17.03
N TYR A 148 -22.65 -5.78 -15.79
CA TYR A 148 -23.21 -5.02 -14.67
C TYR A 148 -22.47 -3.70 -14.46
N LEU A 149 -21.14 -3.69 -14.49
CA LEU A 149 -20.37 -2.44 -14.40
C LEU A 149 -20.62 -1.51 -15.59
N VAL A 150 -20.82 -2.03 -16.81
CA VAL A 150 -21.17 -1.22 -17.98
C VAL A 150 -22.57 -0.60 -17.83
N GLU A 151 -23.52 -1.32 -17.25
CA GLU A 151 -24.86 -0.81 -16.97
C GLU A 151 -24.85 0.37 -15.98
N VAL A 152 -24.02 0.24 -14.92
CA VAL A 152 -23.83 1.28 -13.91
C VAL A 152 -23.04 2.47 -14.47
N PHE A 153 -21.92 2.20 -15.13
CA PHE A 153 -20.87 3.19 -15.41
C PHE A 153 -20.63 3.50 -16.89
N GLY A 154 -21.43 2.96 -17.81
CA GLY A 154 -21.25 3.10 -19.26
C GLY A 154 -20.85 4.50 -19.74
N PRO A 155 -21.57 5.57 -19.36
CA PRO A 155 -21.19 6.95 -19.72
C PRO A 155 -19.77 7.34 -19.26
N SER A 156 -19.41 6.99 -18.03
CA SER A 156 -18.07 7.26 -17.48
C SER A 156 -16.98 6.41 -18.13
N MET A 157 -17.28 5.21 -18.62
CA MET A 157 -16.33 4.36 -19.36
C MET A 157 -15.99 4.96 -20.73
N TYR A 158 -16.95 5.52 -21.47
CA TYR A 158 -16.66 6.25 -22.70
C TYR A 158 -15.80 7.48 -22.45
N LEU A 159 -16.12 8.23 -21.40
CA LEU A 159 -15.32 9.38 -21.00
C LEU A 159 -13.90 8.97 -20.63
N TYR A 160 -13.73 7.91 -19.85
CA TYR A 160 -12.43 7.34 -19.51
C TYR A 160 -11.61 7.06 -20.76
N ALA A 161 -12.20 6.39 -21.76
CA ALA A 161 -11.52 6.11 -23.03
C ALA A 161 -11.10 7.41 -23.75
N CYS A 162 -11.96 8.43 -23.83
CA CYS A 162 -11.63 9.72 -24.44
C CYS A 162 -10.48 10.43 -23.72
N ILE A 163 -10.51 10.46 -22.38
CA ILE A 163 -9.46 11.07 -21.57
C ILE A 163 -8.14 10.31 -21.71
N PHE A 164 -8.17 8.99 -21.81
CA PHE A 164 -6.99 8.16 -22.04
C PHE A 164 -6.27 8.51 -23.36
N PHE A 165 -7.02 8.73 -24.45
CA PHE A 165 -6.42 9.24 -25.70
C PHE A 165 -5.89 10.67 -25.54
N GLY A 166 -6.59 11.52 -24.78
CA GLY A 166 -6.14 12.87 -24.44
C GLY A 166 -4.82 12.87 -23.66
N GLU A 167 -4.71 12.01 -22.65
CA GLU A 167 -3.50 11.78 -21.86
C GLU A 167 -2.35 11.35 -22.77
N SER A 168 -2.57 10.31 -23.57
CA SER A 168 -1.59 9.79 -24.53
C SER A 168 -1.06 10.89 -25.45
N PHE A 169 -1.96 11.68 -26.06
CA PHE A 169 -1.59 12.77 -26.94
C PHE A 169 -0.81 13.86 -26.22
N SER A 170 -1.27 14.28 -25.04
CA SER A 170 -0.60 15.28 -24.22
C SER A 170 0.78 14.83 -23.75
N LEU A 171 0.95 13.54 -23.44
CA LEU A 171 2.21 12.92 -23.06
C LEU A 171 3.23 13.02 -24.20
N TYR A 172 2.86 12.57 -25.41
CA TYR A 172 3.75 12.63 -26.55
C TYR A 172 4.06 14.06 -26.97
N LEU A 173 3.11 14.99 -26.88
CA LEU A 173 3.36 16.41 -27.11
C LEU A 173 4.29 17.02 -26.07
N TYR A 174 4.16 16.62 -24.81
CA TYR A 174 5.05 17.07 -23.73
C TYR A 174 6.46 16.53 -23.98
N TYR A 175 6.62 15.23 -24.17
CA TYR A 175 7.94 14.64 -24.41
C TYR A 175 8.62 15.10 -25.71
N TYR A 176 7.97 14.93 -26.87
CA TYR A 176 8.57 15.33 -28.16
C TYR A 176 8.53 16.84 -28.41
N GLY A 177 7.82 17.58 -27.57
CA GLY A 177 7.81 19.03 -27.54
C GLY A 177 9.06 19.63 -26.90
N TRP A 178 9.85 18.84 -26.18
CA TRP A 178 11.08 19.32 -25.53
C TRP A 178 12.02 19.98 -26.56
N GLY A 179 12.55 21.16 -26.22
CA GLY A 179 13.38 21.97 -27.12
C GLY A 179 12.63 22.69 -28.25
N LYS A 180 11.45 22.22 -28.67
CA LYS A 180 10.61 22.84 -29.73
C LYS A 180 9.56 23.81 -29.17
N ILE A 181 8.97 23.46 -28.04
CA ILE A 181 8.01 24.26 -27.27
C ILE A 181 8.75 24.73 -26.02
N ARG A 182 8.67 26.04 -25.70
CA ARG A 182 9.49 26.63 -24.63
C ARG A 182 8.69 27.41 -23.60
N GLY A 183 9.25 27.48 -22.40
CA GLY A 183 8.74 28.23 -21.26
C GLY A 183 7.37 27.73 -20.81
N TRP A 184 6.53 28.64 -20.32
CA TRP A 184 5.22 28.30 -19.75
C TRP A 184 4.27 27.54 -20.68
N THR A 185 4.44 27.56 -22.00
CA THR A 185 3.60 26.75 -22.89
C THR A 185 3.88 25.25 -22.73
N HIS A 186 5.14 24.87 -22.51
CA HIS A 186 5.54 23.49 -22.26
C HIS A 186 5.05 23.03 -20.87
N VAL A 187 5.25 23.86 -19.85
CA VAL A 187 4.66 23.68 -18.51
C VAL A 187 3.14 23.46 -18.56
N MET A 188 2.40 24.22 -19.37
CA MET A 188 0.94 24.03 -19.50
C MET A 188 0.57 22.68 -20.14
N LEU A 189 1.40 22.12 -21.03
CA LEU A 189 1.20 20.75 -21.52
C LEU A 189 1.38 19.74 -20.39
N GLY A 190 2.38 19.93 -19.54
CA GLY A 190 2.55 19.13 -18.33
C GLY A 190 1.36 19.23 -17.37
N VAL A 191 0.76 20.41 -17.20
CA VAL A 191 -0.47 20.58 -16.40
C VAL A 191 -1.64 19.80 -17.00
N VAL A 192 -1.84 19.89 -18.32
CA VAL A 192 -2.91 19.15 -19.02
C VAL A 192 -2.71 17.64 -18.90
N LEU A 193 -1.48 17.16 -19.08
CA LEU A 193 -1.12 15.75 -18.90
C LEU A 193 -1.49 15.25 -17.50
N ASN A 194 -1.07 15.99 -16.46
CA ASN A 194 -1.39 15.64 -15.07
C ASN A 194 -2.89 15.69 -14.79
N ALA A 195 -3.61 16.65 -15.36
CA ALA A 195 -5.06 16.73 -15.21
C ALA A 195 -5.76 15.50 -15.79
N PHE A 196 -5.36 15.04 -16.97
CA PHE A 196 -5.91 13.83 -17.55
C PHE A 196 -5.60 12.59 -16.70
N GLY A 197 -4.35 12.40 -16.29
CA GLY A 197 -3.96 11.25 -15.46
C GLY A 197 -4.70 11.19 -14.12
N ILE A 198 -4.82 12.32 -13.41
CA ILE A 198 -5.56 12.38 -12.14
C ILE A 198 -7.06 12.09 -12.36
N THR A 199 -7.62 12.56 -13.48
CA THR A 199 -9.02 12.33 -13.82
C THR A 199 -9.28 10.85 -14.13
N LEU A 200 -8.39 10.19 -14.87
CA LEU A 200 -8.48 8.74 -15.12
C LEU A 200 -8.42 7.94 -13.82
N MET A 201 -7.51 8.32 -12.92
CA MET A 201 -7.43 7.69 -11.61
C MET A 201 -8.74 7.84 -10.83
N LEU A 202 -9.36 9.03 -10.83
CA LEU A 202 -10.63 9.29 -10.14
C LEU A 202 -11.76 8.42 -10.68
N ILE A 203 -11.92 8.38 -12.01
CA ILE A 203 -12.96 7.57 -12.65
C ILE A 203 -12.76 6.08 -12.36
N ALA A 204 -11.55 5.55 -12.54
CA ALA A 204 -11.27 4.14 -12.25
C ALA A 204 -11.46 3.82 -10.76
N ASN A 205 -11.12 4.75 -9.86
CA ASN A 205 -11.37 4.61 -8.44
C ASN A 205 -12.86 4.52 -8.12
N ALA A 206 -13.71 5.30 -8.77
CA ALA A 206 -15.16 5.24 -8.59
C ALA A 206 -15.69 3.82 -8.85
N TRP A 207 -15.25 3.19 -9.95
CA TRP A 207 -15.65 1.82 -10.27
C TRP A 207 -15.19 0.82 -9.20
N THR A 208 -13.92 0.88 -8.80
CA THR A 208 -13.37 -0.06 -7.81
C THR A 208 -13.92 0.13 -6.40
N THR A 209 -14.27 1.36 -6.03
CA THR A 209 -14.83 1.68 -4.71
C THR A 209 -16.32 1.36 -4.64
N PHE A 210 -17.06 1.53 -5.73
CA PHE A 210 -18.43 1.06 -5.84
C PHE A 210 -18.53 -0.45 -5.63
N MET A 211 -17.56 -1.22 -6.14
CA MET A 211 -17.50 -2.66 -5.86
C MET A 211 -17.37 -2.97 -4.37
N MET A 212 -16.75 -2.09 -3.57
CA MET A 212 -16.56 -2.27 -2.12
C MET A 212 -17.67 -1.68 -1.27
N ALA A 213 -18.17 -0.51 -1.65
CA ALA A 213 -19.19 0.26 -0.96
C ALA A 213 -20.21 0.74 -2.00
N PRO A 214 -21.09 -0.15 -2.49
CA PRO A 214 -22.09 0.23 -3.49
C PRO A 214 -23.07 1.26 -2.93
N ALA A 215 -23.56 2.13 -3.80
CA ALA A 215 -24.51 3.19 -3.47
C ALA A 215 -25.38 3.49 -4.69
N GLY A 216 -26.57 4.09 -4.47
CA GLY A 216 -27.48 4.45 -5.56
C GLY A 216 -28.18 3.25 -6.22
N LEU A 217 -28.40 2.17 -5.46
CA LEU A 217 -29.07 0.95 -5.89
C LEU A 217 -30.42 0.77 -5.17
N ASP A 218 -31.35 0.08 -5.80
CA ASP A 218 -32.56 -0.43 -5.14
C ASP A 218 -32.32 -1.78 -4.43
N GLU A 219 -33.35 -2.33 -3.76
CA GLU A 219 -33.27 -3.62 -3.05
C GLU A 219 -32.95 -4.81 -3.96
N ALA A 220 -33.21 -4.70 -5.26
CA ALA A 220 -32.89 -5.72 -6.25
C ALA A 220 -31.49 -5.56 -6.85
N GLY A 221 -30.74 -4.52 -6.46
CA GLY A 221 -29.42 -4.20 -6.98
C GLY A 221 -29.44 -3.44 -8.31
N ALA A 222 -30.60 -2.96 -8.77
CA ALA A 222 -30.70 -2.12 -9.97
C ALA A 222 -30.28 -0.68 -9.67
N VAL A 223 -29.67 -0.03 -10.66
CA VAL A 223 -29.12 1.32 -10.50
C VAL A 223 -30.22 2.37 -10.62
N VAL A 224 -30.51 3.05 -9.51
CA VAL A 224 -31.50 4.15 -9.44
C VAL A 224 -30.84 5.52 -9.44
N ASP A 225 -29.61 5.64 -8.91
CA ASP A 225 -28.85 6.89 -8.89
C ASP A 225 -27.37 6.65 -9.25
N ARG A 226 -27.04 6.94 -10.51
CA ARG A 226 -25.66 6.86 -11.02
C ARG A 226 -24.72 7.87 -10.38
N HIS A 227 -25.22 9.02 -9.94
CA HIS A 227 -24.39 10.01 -9.28
C HIS A 227 -23.95 9.49 -7.91
N ALA A 228 -24.87 8.92 -7.12
CA ALA A 228 -24.53 8.24 -5.87
C ALA A 228 -23.62 7.02 -6.07
N ALA A 229 -23.83 6.23 -7.13
CA ALA A 229 -22.96 5.10 -7.47
C ALA A 229 -21.51 5.55 -7.78
N PHE A 230 -21.36 6.67 -8.50
CA PHE A 230 -20.05 7.22 -8.84
C PHE A 230 -19.38 7.89 -7.63
N PHE A 231 -20.07 8.79 -6.94
CA PHE A 231 -19.60 9.46 -5.72
C PHE A 231 -19.93 8.64 -4.47
N ASN A 232 -19.57 7.36 -4.52
CA ASN A 232 -19.78 6.45 -3.39
C ASN A 232 -18.90 6.82 -2.19
N PHE A 233 -19.23 6.20 -1.05
CA PHE A 233 -18.67 6.51 0.26
C PHE A 233 -17.13 6.47 0.32
N LEU A 234 -16.49 5.57 -0.43
CA LEU A 234 -15.03 5.36 -0.36
C LEU A 234 -14.23 6.11 -1.43
N LEU A 235 -14.89 6.84 -2.35
CA LEU A 235 -14.23 7.50 -3.49
C LEU A 235 -13.17 8.52 -3.06
N HIS A 236 -13.52 9.47 -2.19
CA HIS A 236 -12.58 10.53 -1.82
C HIS A 236 -11.39 10.02 -0.99
N PRO A 237 -11.60 9.19 0.06
CA PRO A 237 -10.51 8.61 0.82
C PRO A 237 -9.51 7.82 -0.04
N ILE A 238 -10.00 6.98 -0.97
CA ILE A 238 -9.11 6.20 -1.83
C ILE A 238 -8.32 7.08 -2.80
N ASN A 239 -8.92 8.14 -3.33
CA ASN A 239 -8.26 9.04 -4.28
C ASN A 239 -7.10 9.78 -3.61
N ILE A 240 -7.31 10.29 -2.40
CA ILE A 240 -6.27 10.95 -1.61
C ILE A 240 -5.14 9.96 -1.31
N HIS A 241 -5.47 8.77 -0.82
CA HIS A 241 -4.49 7.74 -0.51
C HIS A 241 -3.68 7.32 -1.74
N ARG A 242 -4.34 7.04 -2.87
CA ARG A 242 -3.69 6.59 -4.10
C ARG A 242 -2.82 7.68 -4.72
N LEU A 243 -3.26 8.94 -4.72
CA LEU A 243 -2.45 10.04 -5.26
C LEU A 243 -1.10 10.14 -4.53
N ILE A 244 -1.15 10.10 -3.20
CA ILE A 244 0.05 10.18 -2.35
C ILE A 244 0.90 8.90 -2.49
N ALA A 245 0.27 7.73 -2.49
CA ALA A 245 0.97 6.45 -2.64
C ALA A 245 1.69 6.34 -4.00
N ASN A 246 1.05 6.80 -5.09
CA ASN A 246 1.63 6.80 -6.42
C ASN A 246 2.89 7.68 -6.47
N LEU A 247 2.85 8.90 -5.91
CA LEU A 247 4.03 9.77 -5.81
C LEU A 247 5.17 9.11 -5.02
N CYS A 248 4.82 8.44 -3.93
CA CYS A 248 5.77 7.76 -3.06
C CYS A 248 6.50 6.62 -3.79
N MET A 249 5.73 5.73 -4.43
CA MET A 249 6.24 4.63 -5.23
C MET A 249 7.02 5.16 -6.45
N GLY A 250 6.45 6.08 -7.23
CA GLY A 250 7.08 6.64 -8.42
C GLY A 250 8.43 7.30 -8.14
N GLY A 251 8.51 8.13 -7.09
CA GLY A 251 9.76 8.74 -6.65
C GLY A 251 10.80 7.70 -6.23
N SER A 252 10.39 6.63 -5.54
CA SER A 252 11.29 5.55 -5.12
C SER A 252 11.82 4.72 -6.29
N VAL A 253 10.97 4.38 -7.27
CA VAL A 253 11.37 3.66 -8.49
C VAL A 253 12.32 4.52 -9.33
N ALA A 254 12.04 5.82 -9.44
CA ALA A 254 12.92 6.76 -10.13
C ALA A 254 14.28 6.92 -9.41
N ALA A 255 14.28 6.89 -8.07
CA ALA A 255 15.51 6.87 -7.28
C ALA A 255 16.29 5.56 -7.46
N ALA A 256 15.63 4.41 -7.58
CA ALA A 256 16.27 3.14 -7.86
C ALA A 256 16.87 3.08 -9.28
N TYR A 257 16.23 3.70 -10.27
CA TYR A 257 16.82 3.89 -11.60
C TYR A 257 18.12 4.70 -11.51
N ALA A 258 18.10 5.83 -10.80
CA ALA A 258 19.28 6.63 -10.57
C ALA A 258 20.38 5.85 -9.81
N ALA A 259 20.00 5.05 -8.83
CA ALA A 259 20.92 4.18 -8.09
C ALA A 259 21.60 3.15 -9.00
N TYR A 260 20.84 2.53 -9.91
CA TYR A 260 21.38 1.62 -10.92
C TYR A 260 22.42 2.32 -11.80
N LYS A 261 22.06 3.50 -12.31
CA LYS A 261 22.95 4.30 -13.17
C LYS A 261 24.20 4.78 -12.42
N PHE A 262 24.07 5.22 -11.17
CA PHE A 262 25.19 5.57 -10.31
C PHE A 262 26.18 4.42 -10.14
N LEU A 263 25.69 3.19 -9.93
CA LEU A 263 26.55 2.01 -9.75
C LEU A 263 27.25 1.59 -11.05
N LYS A 264 26.67 1.92 -12.20
CA LYS A 264 27.24 1.66 -13.53
C LYS A 264 28.16 2.79 -14.01
N ALA A 265 28.02 3.98 -13.45
CA ALA A 265 28.70 5.19 -13.91
C ALA A 265 30.22 5.03 -13.94
N LYS A 266 30.82 5.26 -15.12
CA LYS A 266 32.27 5.13 -15.34
C LYS A 266 33.00 6.42 -15.03
N THR A 267 32.36 7.57 -15.30
CA THR A 267 32.91 8.90 -15.02
C THR A 267 32.39 9.46 -13.70
N ASP A 268 33.18 10.35 -13.09
CA ASP A 268 32.78 11.01 -11.85
C ASP A 268 31.63 11.99 -12.06
N GLU A 269 31.54 12.59 -13.25
CA GLU A 269 30.44 13.50 -13.64
C GLU A 269 29.11 12.75 -13.76
N GLU A 270 29.12 11.61 -14.46
CA GLU A 270 27.94 10.74 -14.58
C GLU A 270 27.49 10.26 -13.18
N ARG A 271 28.45 9.87 -12.33
CA ARG A 271 28.16 9.45 -10.96
C ARG A 271 27.58 10.59 -10.13
N ALA A 272 28.06 11.81 -10.28
CA ALA A 272 27.54 12.99 -9.60
C ALA A 272 26.11 13.33 -10.03
N HIS A 273 25.81 13.24 -11.33
CA HIS A 273 24.48 13.45 -11.88
C HIS A 273 23.46 12.46 -11.29
N TYR A 274 23.76 11.16 -11.34
CA TYR A 274 22.84 10.14 -10.84
C TYR A 274 22.74 10.10 -9.32
N ASP A 275 23.76 10.52 -8.58
CA ASP A 275 23.64 10.73 -7.13
C ASP A 275 22.61 11.82 -6.82
N TRP A 276 22.66 12.92 -7.57
CA TRP A 276 21.69 14.01 -7.43
C TRP A 276 20.28 13.59 -7.85
N MET A 277 20.14 12.90 -8.98
CA MET A 277 18.86 12.35 -9.42
C MET A 277 18.26 11.39 -8.38
N GLY A 278 19.07 10.50 -7.80
CA GLY A 278 18.66 9.58 -6.75
C GLY A 278 18.20 10.30 -5.48
N TYR A 279 18.90 11.39 -5.10
CA TYR A 279 18.48 12.26 -4.01
C TYR A 279 17.12 12.91 -4.27
N ILE A 280 16.89 13.45 -5.47
CA ILE A 280 15.60 14.09 -5.82
C ILE A 280 14.47 13.06 -5.81
N GLY A 281 14.67 11.87 -6.39
CA GLY A 281 13.68 10.79 -6.37
C GLY A 281 13.33 10.35 -4.94
N ASN A 282 14.34 10.15 -4.08
CA ASN A 282 14.12 9.83 -2.68
C ASN A 282 13.43 10.97 -1.92
N PHE A 283 13.79 12.23 -2.21
CA PHE A 283 13.14 13.38 -1.61
C PHE A 283 11.64 13.42 -1.92
N ILE A 284 11.26 13.20 -3.17
CA ILE A 284 9.85 13.10 -3.59
C ILE A 284 9.17 11.95 -2.85
N ALA A 285 9.82 10.78 -2.79
CA ALA A 285 9.28 9.60 -2.12
C ALA A 285 9.02 9.85 -0.63
N VAL A 286 9.99 10.44 0.09
CA VAL A 286 9.88 10.77 1.51
C VAL A 286 8.83 11.85 1.75
N LEU A 287 8.79 12.88 0.91
CA LEU A 287 7.79 13.94 1.03
C LEU A 287 6.36 13.39 0.91
N ALA A 288 6.14 12.46 -0.01
CA ALA A 288 4.86 11.76 -0.16
C ALA A 288 4.62 10.72 0.95
N LEU A 289 5.67 10.09 1.48
CA LEU A 289 5.56 9.11 2.58
C LEU A 289 5.06 9.75 3.87
N LEU A 290 5.48 10.97 4.20
CA LEU A 290 5.12 11.64 5.46
C LEU A 290 3.60 11.73 5.69
N PRO A 291 2.77 12.20 4.73
CA PRO A 291 1.30 12.24 4.90
C PRO A 291 0.59 10.91 4.60
N LEU A 292 1.27 9.92 3.99
CA LEU A 292 0.62 8.69 3.51
C LEU A 292 -0.06 7.86 4.62
N PRO A 293 0.55 7.65 5.81
CA PRO A 293 -0.11 6.95 6.90
C PRO A 293 -1.44 7.59 7.31
N PHE A 294 -1.55 8.91 7.25
CA PHE A 294 -2.79 9.62 7.58
C PHE A 294 -3.87 9.39 6.53
N ALA A 295 -3.50 9.44 5.24
CA ALA A 295 -4.43 9.11 4.16
C ALA A 295 -4.90 7.65 4.24
N GLY A 296 -4.01 6.72 4.64
CA GLY A 296 -4.37 5.33 4.92
C GLY A 296 -5.30 5.17 6.12
N TYR A 297 -5.04 5.87 7.22
CA TYR A 297 -5.91 5.90 8.39
C TYR A 297 -7.30 6.44 8.05
N TYR A 298 -7.37 7.53 7.27
CA TYR A 298 -8.63 8.10 6.80
C TYR A 298 -9.44 7.09 5.97
N LEU A 299 -8.80 6.40 5.03
CA LEU A 299 -9.44 5.32 4.27
C LEU A 299 -9.93 4.18 5.17
N GLY A 300 -9.11 3.73 6.12
CA GLY A 300 -9.48 2.67 7.06
C GLY A 300 -10.67 3.08 7.94
N TYR A 301 -10.67 4.31 8.45
CA TYR A 301 -11.77 4.86 9.25
C TYR A 301 -13.09 4.85 8.47
N GLU A 302 -13.09 5.27 7.20
CA GLU A 302 -14.29 5.30 6.36
C GLU A 302 -14.78 3.89 6.02
N ILE A 303 -13.88 2.90 5.82
CA ILE A 303 -14.31 1.50 5.66
C ILE A 303 -15.07 1.01 6.91
N TYR A 304 -14.57 1.34 8.11
CA TYR A 304 -15.23 1.00 9.37
C TYR A 304 -16.57 1.72 9.55
N ALA A 305 -16.66 2.99 9.14
CA ALA A 305 -17.88 3.78 9.23
C ALA A 305 -18.96 3.30 8.26
N PHE A 306 -18.56 2.82 7.07
CA PHE A 306 -19.47 2.22 6.10
C PHE A 306 -20.02 0.88 6.60
N ASN A 307 -19.13 -0.03 7.01
CA ASN A 307 -19.53 -1.34 7.51
C ASN A 307 -18.51 -1.85 8.54
N GLN A 308 -18.97 -2.04 9.77
CA GLN A 308 -18.12 -2.49 10.88
C GLN A 308 -17.55 -3.89 10.65
N GLN A 309 -18.29 -4.78 9.98
CA GLN A 309 -17.83 -6.14 9.67
C GLN A 309 -16.64 -6.12 8.71
N LEU A 310 -16.67 -5.28 7.67
CA LEU A 310 -15.52 -5.08 6.78
C LEU A 310 -14.30 -4.59 7.56
N GLY A 311 -14.51 -3.67 8.50
CA GLY A 311 -13.47 -3.18 9.41
C GLY A 311 -12.88 -4.28 10.29
N ILE A 312 -13.73 -5.09 10.95
CA ILE A 312 -13.31 -6.20 11.82
C ILE A 312 -12.57 -7.26 11.01
N TYR A 313 -13.08 -7.64 9.84
CA TYR A 313 -12.40 -8.60 8.95
C TYR A 313 -11.01 -8.10 8.53
N MET A 314 -10.88 -6.79 8.30
CA MET A 314 -9.62 -6.12 7.94
C MET A 314 -8.58 -6.16 9.08
N MET A 315 -8.97 -5.82 10.31
CA MET A 315 -8.01 -5.54 11.40
C MET A 315 -8.00 -6.57 12.54
N GLY A 316 -9.07 -7.34 12.70
CA GLY A 316 -9.23 -8.37 13.73
C GLY A 316 -9.35 -9.79 13.17
N GLY A 317 -9.71 -9.96 11.90
CA GLY A 317 -9.82 -11.26 11.24
C GLY A 317 -8.52 -11.77 10.63
N VAL A 318 -8.63 -12.74 9.71
CA VAL A 318 -7.49 -13.39 9.02
C VAL A 318 -6.58 -12.38 8.30
N LEU A 319 -7.12 -11.26 7.80
CA LEU A 319 -6.34 -10.23 7.11
C LEU A 319 -5.49 -9.36 8.05
N SER A 320 -5.71 -9.42 9.37
CA SER A 320 -4.96 -8.64 10.36
C SER A 320 -3.45 -8.88 10.30
N TRP A 321 -3.03 -10.11 10.00
CA TRP A 321 -1.63 -10.47 9.83
C TRP A 321 -0.98 -9.82 8.61
N LEU A 322 -1.76 -9.58 7.55
CA LEU A 322 -1.29 -8.78 6.40
C LEU A 322 -1.06 -7.33 6.82
N PHE A 323 -1.87 -6.78 7.73
CA PHE A 323 -1.64 -5.46 8.31
C PHE A 323 -0.43 -5.40 9.25
N VAL A 324 -0.11 -6.50 9.95
CA VAL A 324 1.14 -6.59 10.73
C VAL A 324 2.35 -6.58 9.77
N MET A 325 2.31 -7.35 8.68
CA MET A 325 3.36 -7.28 7.65
C MET A 325 3.46 -5.88 7.03
N GLN A 326 2.32 -5.24 6.75
CA GLN A 326 2.28 -3.85 6.28
C GLN A 326 2.97 -2.91 7.27
N ALA A 327 2.70 -3.04 8.57
CA ALA A 327 3.30 -2.23 9.63
C ALA A 327 4.82 -2.38 9.67
N VAL A 328 5.33 -3.61 9.62
CA VAL A 328 6.77 -3.89 9.59
C VAL A 328 7.43 -3.26 8.37
N LEU A 329 6.81 -3.37 7.20
CA LEU A 329 7.32 -2.76 5.96
C LEU A 329 7.31 -1.24 6.02
N VAL A 330 6.26 -0.61 6.53
CA VAL A 330 6.21 0.85 6.71
C VAL A 330 7.31 1.31 7.68
N GLY A 331 7.51 0.58 8.78
CA GLY A 331 8.63 0.83 9.70
C GLY A 331 9.99 0.75 8.99
N ALA A 332 10.20 -0.30 8.19
CA ALA A 332 11.43 -0.48 7.43
C ALA A 332 11.63 0.59 6.35
N LEU A 333 10.56 1.09 5.71
CA LEU A 333 10.60 2.18 4.75
C LEU A 333 11.06 3.49 5.41
N PHE A 334 10.49 3.85 6.56
CA PHE A 334 10.94 5.03 7.31
C PHE A 334 12.39 4.88 7.77
N PHE A 335 12.77 3.70 8.27
CA PHE A 335 14.15 3.43 8.64
C PHE A 335 15.12 3.60 7.47
N ALA A 336 14.84 2.97 6.32
CA ALA A 336 15.69 3.02 5.14
C ALA A 336 15.78 4.43 4.55
N ALA A 337 14.67 5.19 4.54
CA ALA A 337 14.65 6.58 4.10
C ALA A 337 15.54 7.47 4.98
N ASN A 338 15.45 7.32 6.30
CA ASN A 338 16.31 8.05 7.24
C ASN A 338 17.77 7.63 7.10
N TYR A 339 18.03 6.34 6.98
CA TYR A 339 19.38 5.81 6.81
C TYR A 339 20.03 6.32 5.51
N TYR A 340 19.29 6.41 4.40
CA TYR A 340 19.76 7.05 3.17
C TYR A 340 20.14 8.51 3.41
N LEU A 341 19.28 9.29 4.09
CA LEU A 341 19.58 10.69 4.41
C LEU A 341 20.85 10.81 5.25
N TRP A 342 21.02 9.97 6.27
CA TRP A 342 22.20 9.97 7.14
C TRP A 342 23.48 9.61 6.40
N LEU A 343 23.46 8.58 5.54
CA LEU A 343 24.58 8.26 4.66
C LEU A 343 24.89 9.40 3.69
N GLY A 344 23.85 10.08 3.20
CA GLY A 344 23.97 11.26 2.35
C GLY A 344 24.57 12.47 3.06
N MET A 345 24.66 12.48 4.40
CA MET A 345 25.35 13.56 5.11
C MET A 345 26.87 13.46 4.91
N ASP A 346 27.42 12.27 4.65
CA ASP A 346 28.87 12.08 4.46
C ASP A 346 29.42 12.80 3.21
N ARG A 347 28.57 13.06 2.20
CA ARG A 347 28.93 13.86 1.02
C ARG A 347 28.80 15.38 1.24
N ILE A 348 28.33 15.82 2.41
CA ILE A 348 28.08 17.22 2.73
C ILE A 348 29.12 17.69 3.75
N GLU A 349 30.04 18.55 3.31
CA GLU A 349 30.99 19.21 4.22
C GLU A 349 30.26 20.11 5.22
N GLY A 350 30.60 20.00 6.51
CA GLY A 350 29.97 20.74 7.61
C GLY A 350 28.80 20.00 8.28
N SER A 351 28.38 18.85 7.72
CA SER A 351 27.33 18.02 8.29
C SER A 351 27.78 17.24 9.54
N GLU A 352 29.09 17.18 9.81
CA GLU A 352 29.69 16.45 10.94
C GLU A 352 29.13 16.93 12.29
N ARG A 353 28.74 18.20 12.36
CA ARG A 353 28.08 18.84 13.53
C ARG A 353 26.80 18.13 13.95
N TYR A 354 26.12 17.48 13.01
CA TYR A 354 24.84 16.81 13.26
C TYR A 354 24.96 15.30 13.43
N ARG A 355 26.12 14.68 13.15
CA ARG A 355 26.31 13.22 13.27
C ARG A 355 25.97 12.68 14.65
N GLY A 356 26.26 13.44 15.71
CA GLY A 356 25.95 13.06 17.09
C GLY A 356 24.46 12.88 17.39
N TRP A 357 23.56 13.47 16.58
CA TRP A 357 22.11 13.38 16.75
C TRP A 357 21.52 12.10 16.18
N ILE A 358 22.21 11.47 15.21
CA ILE A 358 21.72 10.28 14.50
C ILE A 358 21.39 9.13 15.46
N LYS A 359 22.22 8.91 16.49
CA LYS A 359 21.98 7.83 17.48
C LYS A 359 20.66 7.99 18.26
N PHE A 360 20.25 9.23 18.55
CA PHE A 360 19.00 9.49 19.26
C PHE A 360 17.80 9.29 18.34
N MET A 361 17.88 9.80 17.11
CA MET A 361 16.84 9.60 16.10
C MET A 361 16.66 8.11 15.76
N LEU A 362 17.77 7.38 15.64
CA LEU A 362 17.77 5.94 15.47
C LEU A 362 17.10 5.23 16.65
N GLY A 363 17.44 5.59 17.89
CA GLY A 363 16.81 5.01 19.08
C GLY A 363 15.29 5.22 19.10
N ILE A 364 14.81 6.43 18.79
CA ILE A 364 13.38 6.75 18.71
C ILE A 364 12.70 5.92 17.62
N ILE A 365 13.26 5.89 16.41
CA ILE A 365 12.71 5.12 15.28
C ILE A 365 12.65 3.63 15.64
N THR A 366 13.71 3.05 16.20
CA THR A 366 13.75 1.64 16.59
C THR A 366 12.67 1.32 17.62
N VAL A 367 12.54 2.09 18.70
CA VAL A 367 11.50 1.87 19.71
C VAL A 367 10.10 1.96 19.09
N CYS A 368 9.86 2.96 18.24
CA CYS A 368 8.57 3.13 17.58
C CYS A 368 8.26 1.98 16.60
N ILE A 369 9.25 1.48 15.86
CA ILE A 369 9.09 0.32 14.97
C ILE A 369 8.74 -0.92 15.78
N LEU A 370 9.40 -1.15 16.93
CA LEU A 370 9.10 -2.28 17.82
C LEU A 370 7.65 -2.22 18.34
N VAL A 371 7.19 -1.04 18.76
CA VAL A 371 5.79 -0.83 19.17
C VAL A 371 4.85 -1.10 17.99
N TRP A 372 5.15 -0.57 16.81
CA TRP A 372 4.27 -0.72 15.65
C TRP A 372 4.20 -2.17 15.14
N ALA A 373 5.31 -2.89 15.16
CA ALA A 373 5.40 -4.28 14.75
C ALA A 373 4.68 -5.24 15.72
N THR A 374 4.29 -4.79 16.92
CA THR A 374 3.62 -5.65 17.90
C THR A 374 2.22 -6.04 17.41
N PRO A 375 1.88 -7.33 17.31
CA PRO A 375 0.55 -7.79 16.93
C PRO A 375 -0.45 -7.66 18.10
N ASN A 376 -1.74 -7.46 17.79
CA ASN A 376 -2.79 -7.41 18.81
C ASN A 376 -3.22 -8.82 19.28
N SER A 377 -3.28 -9.75 18.33
CA SER A 377 -3.59 -11.17 18.51
C SER A 377 -2.39 -12.01 18.09
N LEU A 378 -2.08 -13.05 18.86
CA LEU A 378 -1.02 -14.02 18.54
C LEU A 378 -1.65 -15.27 17.94
N ILE A 379 -0.96 -15.94 17.01
CA ILE A 379 -1.34 -17.29 16.58
C ILE A 379 -0.86 -18.21 17.69
N LEU A 380 -1.79 -18.66 18.51
CA LEU A 380 -1.55 -19.49 19.68
C LEU A 380 -2.26 -20.83 19.50
N SER A 381 -1.65 -21.90 19.99
CA SER A 381 -2.31 -23.19 20.17
C SER A 381 -3.38 -23.11 21.26
N SER A 382 -4.34 -24.04 21.24
CA SER A 382 -5.42 -24.10 22.23
C SER A 382 -4.88 -24.20 23.66
N SER A 383 -3.75 -24.88 23.87
CA SER A 383 -3.07 -24.96 25.17
C SER A 383 -2.48 -23.63 25.61
N GLU A 384 -1.86 -22.86 24.70
CA GLU A 384 -1.30 -21.55 25.03
C GLU A 384 -2.41 -20.52 25.35
N ILE A 385 -3.55 -20.60 24.67
CA ILE A 385 -4.71 -19.74 24.94
C ILE A 385 -5.26 -20.00 26.36
N GLN A 386 -5.36 -21.27 26.76
CA GLN A 386 -5.79 -21.64 28.10
C GLN A 386 -4.82 -21.16 29.18
N GLU A 387 -3.51 -21.31 28.95
CA GLU A 387 -2.49 -20.83 29.89
C GLU A 387 -2.48 -19.31 30.02
N MET A 388 -2.74 -18.60 28.92
CA MET A 388 -2.79 -17.13 28.89
C MET A 388 -4.11 -16.53 29.41
N GLY A 389 -5.14 -17.35 29.61
CA GLY A 389 -6.48 -16.88 29.99
C GLY A 389 -7.20 -16.10 28.88
N GLY A 390 -6.82 -16.33 27.61
CA GLY A 390 -7.43 -15.68 26.45
C GLY A 390 -6.51 -15.54 25.24
N THR A 391 -7.06 -15.07 24.12
CA THR A 391 -6.34 -14.90 22.84
C THR A 391 -5.45 -13.66 22.78
N LYS A 392 -5.47 -12.82 23.84
CA LYS A 392 -4.74 -11.55 23.92
C LYS A 392 -3.72 -11.60 25.05
N HIS A 393 -2.47 -11.26 24.72
CA HIS A 393 -1.44 -11.12 25.74
C HIS A 393 -1.69 -9.87 26.61
N PRO A 394 -1.67 -9.96 27.95
CA PRO A 394 -2.08 -8.86 28.84
C PRO A 394 -1.27 -7.57 28.66
N ILE A 395 0.03 -7.68 28.40
CA ILE A 395 0.92 -6.53 28.16
C ILE A 395 1.05 -6.17 26.66
N LEU A 396 1.42 -7.12 25.80
CA LEU A 396 1.70 -6.86 24.38
C LEU A 396 0.44 -6.44 23.58
N SER A 397 -0.75 -6.91 23.95
CA SER A 397 -1.99 -6.51 23.27
C SER A 397 -2.24 -5.00 23.33
N LEU A 398 -1.81 -4.33 24.41
CA LEU A 398 -1.88 -2.87 24.57
C LEU A 398 -1.00 -2.11 23.57
N LEU A 399 0.11 -2.71 23.12
CA LEU A 399 0.97 -2.15 22.08
C LEU A 399 0.45 -2.49 20.68
N GLY A 400 -0.28 -3.59 20.54
CA GLY A 400 -0.84 -4.06 19.28
C GLY A 400 -2.10 -3.31 18.80
N VAL A 401 -2.74 -2.49 19.65
CA VAL A 401 -3.91 -1.66 19.26
C VAL A 401 -3.54 -0.46 18.39
N MET A 402 -4.51 0.03 17.62
CA MET A 402 -4.30 1.11 16.65
C MET A 402 -3.85 2.45 17.25
N SER A 403 -4.26 2.78 18.47
CA SER A 403 -3.82 4.03 19.13
C SER A 403 -2.33 4.02 19.48
N ALA A 404 -1.78 2.88 19.89
CA ALA A 404 -0.35 2.72 20.15
C ALA A 404 0.46 2.82 18.83
N LYS A 405 -0.02 2.14 17.77
CA LYS A 405 0.56 2.23 16.43
C LYS A 405 0.52 3.66 15.88
N ASN A 406 -0.58 4.38 16.09
CA ASN A 406 -0.72 5.79 15.69
C ASN A 406 0.27 6.71 16.44
N THR A 407 0.53 6.42 17.70
CA THR A 407 1.51 7.17 18.50
C THR A 407 2.93 6.95 17.95
N ALA A 408 3.29 5.69 17.67
CA ALA A 408 4.58 5.32 17.11
C ALA A 408 4.82 5.95 15.73
N VAL A 409 3.83 5.92 14.82
CA VAL A 409 3.98 6.54 13.48
C VAL A 409 4.22 8.04 13.56
N ASN A 410 3.49 8.76 14.42
CA ASN A 410 3.62 10.20 14.53
C ASN A 410 5.01 10.61 15.04
N LEU A 411 5.59 9.85 15.96
CA LEU A 411 6.97 10.05 16.41
C LEU A 411 8.00 9.71 15.32
N ILE A 412 7.78 8.67 14.52
CA ILE A 412 8.62 8.33 13.37
C ILE A 412 8.58 9.45 12.32
N ILE A 413 7.40 9.97 11.99
CA ILE A 413 7.22 11.08 11.04
C ILE A 413 7.95 12.32 11.55
N LEU A 414 7.76 12.69 12.82
CA LEU A 414 8.42 13.84 13.43
C LEU A 414 9.95 13.70 13.41
N THR A 415 10.46 12.50 13.69
CA THR A 415 11.90 12.19 13.65
C THR A 415 12.44 12.21 12.22
N THR A 416 11.68 11.70 11.26
CA THR A 416 12.04 11.71 9.83
C THR A 416 12.11 13.14 9.29
N PHE A 417 11.14 13.98 9.68
CA PHE A 417 11.14 15.40 9.35
C PHE A 417 12.34 16.12 9.99
N LEU A 418 12.72 15.78 11.23
CA LEU A 418 13.94 16.30 11.84
C LEU A 418 15.19 15.87 11.06
N SER A 419 15.33 14.60 10.67
CA SER A 419 16.44 14.13 9.81
C SER A 419 16.54 14.94 8.52
N PHE A 420 15.40 15.24 7.89
CA PHE A 420 15.35 16.08 6.69
C PHE A 420 15.82 17.52 6.94
N VAL A 421 15.36 18.15 8.02
CA VAL A 421 15.80 19.51 8.41
C VAL A 421 17.31 19.53 8.67
N LEU A 422 17.85 18.55 9.41
CA LEU A 422 19.28 18.46 9.67
C LEU A 422 20.10 18.25 8.40
N TYR A 423 19.62 17.38 7.50
CA TYR A 423 20.23 17.15 6.19
C TYR A 423 20.34 18.45 5.39
N ARG A 424 19.24 19.21 5.29
CA ARG A 424 19.15 20.47 4.55
C ARG A 424 20.07 21.57 5.09
N ARG A 425 20.36 21.51 6.39
CA ARG A 425 21.25 22.44 7.09
C ARG A 425 22.72 22.03 7.02
N GLY A 426 23.04 20.84 6.52
CA GLY A 426 24.37 20.23 6.64
C GLY A 426 25.51 21.19 6.25
N ASN A 427 25.45 21.78 5.06
CA ASN A 427 26.46 22.71 4.55
C ASN A 427 26.14 24.20 4.75
N LYS A 428 25.11 24.54 5.55
CA LYS A 428 24.62 25.91 5.68
C LYS A 428 24.72 26.44 7.10
N GLU A 429 24.98 27.74 7.22
CA GLU A 429 24.97 28.48 8.47
C GLU A 429 24.03 29.69 8.39
N PRO A 430 23.12 29.86 9.35
CA PRO A 430 22.19 30.97 9.33
C PRO A 430 22.92 32.29 9.61
N THR A 431 22.66 33.31 8.78
CA THR A 431 23.27 34.64 8.88
C THR A 431 22.39 35.66 9.60
N VAL A 432 21.14 35.31 9.86
CA VAL A 432 20.16 36.18 10.52
C VAL A 432 20.41 36.30 12.02
N SER A 433 20.24 37.50 12.57
CA SER A 433 20.47 37.79 13.99
C SER A 433 19.54 37.02 14.94
N TRP A 434 18.34 36.66 14.47
CA TRP A 434 17.34 35.93 15.23
C TRP A 434 17.50 34.40 15.15
N ALA A 435 18.58 33.87 14.53
CA ALA A 435 18.75 32.44 14.32
C ALA A 435 18.67 31.60 15.61
N LYS A 436 19.19 32.11 16.73
CA LYS A 436 19.07 31.44 18.04
C LYS A 436 17.62 31.33 18.51
N ALA A 437 16.86 32.42 18.38
CA ALA A 437 15.44 32.44 18.73
C ALA A 437 14.63 31.53 17.78
N GLY A 438 14.93 31.55 16.47
CA GLY A 438 14.31 30.65 15.49
C GLY A 438 14.53 29.18 15.81
N ASN A 439 15.77 28.78 16.12
CA ASN A 439 16.10 27.42 16.56
C ASN A 439 15.39 27.03 17.86
N ALA A 440 15.27 27.95 18.82
CA ALA A 440 14.56 27.71 20.08
C ALA A 440 13.06 27.47 19.83
N VAL A 441 12.42 28.27 18.97
CA VAL A 441 11.01 28.09 18.60
C VAL A 441 10.80 26.76 17.88
N GLN A 442 11.71 26.37 16.98
CA GLN A 442 11.62 25.08 16.31
C GLN A 442 11.79 23.90 17.28
N ALA A 443 12.75 23.99 18.20
CA ALA A 443 12.93 22.98 19.24
C ALA A 443 11.70 22.87 20.15
N LEU A 444 11.09 24.00 20.51
CA LEU A 444 9.82 24.04 21.24
C LEU A 444 8.68 23.42 20.45
N ALA A 445 8.57 23.69 19.14
CA ALA A 445 7.54 23.10 18.29
C ALA A 445 7.68 21.56 18.19
N PHE A 446 8.91 21.06 17.99
CA PHE A 446 9.20 19.62 18.01
C PHE A 446 8.87 19.00 19.37
N GLY A 447 9.33 19.62 20.47
CA GLY A 447 9.09 19.13 21.83
C GLY A 447 7.62 19.14 22.21
N ALA A 448 6.89 20.20 21.86
CA ALA A 448 5.45 20.32 22.11
C ALA A 448 4.66 19.28 21.32
N ALA A 449 4.96 19.08 20.03
CA ALA A 449 4.30 18.05 19.23
C ALA A 449 4.58 16.65 19.78
N ALA A 450 5.85 16.33 20.09
CA ALA A 450 6.19 15.04 20.71
C ALA A 450 5.47 14.84 22.05
N ALA A 451 5.41 15.87 22.90
CA ALA A 451 4.69 15.81 24.17
C ALA A 451 3.19 15.58 23.99
N VAL A 452 2.55 16.26 23.03
CA VAL A 452 1.12 16.07 22.72
C VAL A 452 0.85 14.65 22.20
N VAL A 453 1.66 14.16 21.26
CA VAL A 453 1.53 12.80 20.70
C VAL A 453 1.68 11.75 21.81
N ILE A 454 2.72 11.86 22.64
CA ILE A 454 2.95 10.95 23.77
C ILE A 454 1.83 11.07 24.80
N PHE A 455 1.38 12.28 25.14
CA PHE A 455 0.31 12.49 26.11
C PHE A 455 -1.01 11.86 25.66
N ILE A 456 -1.41 12.06 24.39
CA ILE A 456 -2.63 11.44 23.86
C ILE A 456 -2.45 9.92 23.75
N GLY A 457 -1.27 9.46 23.31
CA GLY A 457 -0.97 8.05 23.10
C GLY A 457 -0.90 7.23 24.38
N VAL A 458 -0.17 7.72 25.39
CA VAL A 458 0.07 7.05 26.67
C VAL A 458 -1.00 7.42 27.70
N GLY A 459 -1.46 8.68 27.72
CA GLY A 459 -2.44 9.17 28.68
C GLY A 459 -3.79 8.48 28.59
N GLY A 460 -4.15 7.94 27.41
CA GLY A 460 -5.33 7.09 27.27
C GLY A 460 -5.29 5.82 28.12
N TYR A 461 -4.11 5.32 28.50
CA TYR A 461 -3.91 4.11 29.30
C TYR A 461 -3.73 4.35 30.80
N ILE A 462 -3.72 5.60 31.25
CA ILE A 462 -3.58 5.94 32.67
C ILE A 462 -4.96 5.79 33.34
N GLU A 463 -5.04 4.99 34.40
CA GLU A 463 -6.29 4.65 35.09
C GLU A 463 -7.08 5.89 35.57
N SER A 464 -6.37 6.97 35.95
CA SER A 464 -6.97 8.23 36.40
C SER A 464 -7.42 9.19 35.29
N LEU A 465 -7.07 8.93 34.03
CA LEU A 465 -7.35 9.81 32.87
C LEU A 465 -8.25 9.16 31.82
N TRP A 466 -8.82 7.97 32.13
CA TRP A 466 -9.51 7.08 31.17
C TRP A 466 -10.34 7.81 30.11
N LEU A 467 -9.78 7.82 28.91
CA LEU A 467 -10.56 7.95 27.70
C LEU A 467 -11.01 6.52 27.35
N GLU A 468 -12.33 6.27 27.33
CA GLU A 468 -12.93 5.07 26.73
C GLU A 468 -12.30 4.82 25.34
N SER A 469 -12.27 3.56 24.87
CA SER A 469 -11.66 3.20 23.59
C SER A 469 -12.13 4.09 22.43
N GLU A 470 -13.41 4.47 22.41
CA GLU A 470 -13.98 5.43 21.46
C GLU A 470 -13.31 6.81 21.52
N LYS A 471 -13.11 7.34 22.73
CA LYS A 471 -12.43 8.63 22.94
C LYS A 471 -10.95 8.56 22.54
N ARG A 472 -10.28 7.43 22.75
CA ARG A 472 -8.88 7.24 22.28
C ARG A 472 -8.79 7.29 20.77
N VAL A 473 -9.70 6.62 20.07
CA VAL A 473 -9.80 6.67 18.60
C VAL A 473 -10.14 8.09 18.14
N GLY A 474 -11.13 8.74 18.77
CA GLY A 474 -11.54 10.11 18.46
C GLY A 474 -10.45 11.17 18.71
N MET A 475 -9.47 10.88 19.56
CA MET A 475 -8.33 11.78 19.81
C MET A 475 -7.15 11.60 18.83
N SER A 476 -7.17 10.53 18.03
CA SER A 476 -6.11 10.22 17.05
C SER A 476 -5.86 11.33 16.02
N PRO A 477 -6.89 12.04 15.48
CA PRO A 477 -6.68 13.17 14.59
C PRO A 477 -5.86 14.31 15.22
N TYR A 478 -5.96 14.53 16.54
CA TYR A 478 -5.19 15.60 17.20
C TYR A 478 -3.70 15.27 17.30
N GLN A 479 -3.32 13.99 17.38
CA GLN A 479 -1.90 13.60 17.27
C GLN A 479 -1.34 14.02 15.90
N VAL A 480 -2.11 13.74 14.84
CA VAL A 480 -1.75 14.10 13.45
C VAL A 480 -1.64 15.60 13.30
N LEU A 481 -2.65 16.35 13.77
CA LEU A 481 -2.66 17.82 13.71
C LEU A 481 -1.47 18.43 14.46
N ALA A 482 -1.05 17.85 15.59
CA ALA A 482 0.13 18.32 16.30
C ALA A 482 1.42 18.17 15.48
N VAL A 483 1.60 17.03 14.79
CA VAL A 483 2.77 16.80 13.91
C VAL A 483 2.71 17.71 12.69
N LEU A 484 1.55 17.84 12.04
CA LEU A 484 1.37 18.75 10.89
C LEU A 484 1.60 20.21 11.29
N ALA A 485 1.13 20.63 12.46
CA ALA A 485 1.38 21.97 13.00
C ALA A 485 2.88 22.20 13.24
N ALA A 486 3.60 21.22 13.80
CA ALA A 486 5.05 21.31 13.95
C ALA A 486 5.75 21.47 12.58
N ILE A 487 5.37 20.70 11.57
CA ILE A 487 5.92 20.83 10.21
C ILE A 487 5.61 22.22 9.64
N ALA A 488 4.36 22.68 9.75
CA ALA A 488 3.90 23.97 9.24
C ALA A 488 4.54 25.17 9.95
N VAL A 489 4.96 25.03 11.20
CA VAL A 489 5.71 26.07 11.94
C VAL A 489 7.20 26.01 11.62
N VAL A 490 7.79 24.81 11.68
CA VAL A 490 9.24 24.63 11.54
C VAL A 490 9.71 24.96 10.13
N LEU A 491 9.00 24.51 9.10
CA LEU A 491 9.46 24.63 7.70
C LEU A 491 9.56 26.09 7.23
N PRO A 492 8.57 26.99 7.45
CA PRO A 492 8.70 28.41 7.09
C PRO A 492 9.80 29.11 7.88
N ILE A 493 9.96 28.83 9.18
CA ILE A 493 11.04 29.37 9.99
C ILE A 493 12.39 28.93 9.42
N ASP A 494 12.52 27.65 9.06
CA ASP A 494 13.75 27.09 8.48
C ASP A 494 14.05 27.74 7.12
N LEU A 495 13.05 27.88 6.25
CA LEU A 495 13.18 28.55 4.95
C LEU A 495 13.59 30.03 5.10
N ALA A 496 12.98 30.76 6.02
CA ALA A 496 13.29 32.17 6.27
C ALA A 496 14.70 32.36 6.86
N MET A 497 15.08 31.50 7.81
CA MET A 497 16.37 31.56 8.48
C MET A 497 17.55 31.26 7.55
N PHE A 498 17.35 30.38 6.56
CA PHE A 498 18.39 29.94 5.63
C PHE A 498 18.35 30.60 4.24
N ARG A 499 17.50 31.61 4.02
CA ARG A 499 17.34 32.28 2.71
C ARG A 499 18.63 32.89 2.16
N ASN A 500 19.46 33.46 3.04
CA ASN A 500 20.76 34.05 2.72
C ASN A 500 21.88 33.40 3.57
N ALA A 501 21.76 32.10 3.82
CA ALA A 501 22.71 31.37 4.63
C ALA A 501 24.12 31.40 4.03
N ARG A 502 25.12 31.38 4.90
CA ARG A 502 26.51 31.19 4.49
C ARG A 502 26.71 29.71 4.16
N GLU A 503 27.28 29.43 3.00
CA GLU A 503 27.73 28.08 2.64
C GLU A 503 29.09 27.82 3.31
N ILE A 504 29.16 26.75 4.08
CA ILE A 504 30.33 26.41 4.91
C ILE A 504 31.19 25.34 4.21
N GLY A 505 30.60 24.64 3.24
CA GLY A 505 31.25 23.55 2.53
C GLY A 505 30.48 23.13 1.28
N GLN A 506 31.16 22.39 0.41
CA GLN A 506 30.60 21.94 -0.86
C GLN A 506 29.85 20.60 -0.68
N ILE A 507 28.83 20.38 -1.52
CA ILE A 507 28.19 19.07 -1.64
C ILE A 507 28.94 18.28 -2.71
N ARG A 508 29.61 17.21 -2.30
CA ARG A 508 30.42 16.36 -3.18
C ARG A 508 29.56 15.27 -3.81
N TRP A 509 28.73 15.66 -4.78
CA TRP A 509 27.91 14.72 -5.56
C TRP A 509 28.78 13.60 -6.16
N GLY A 510 28.31 12.37 -6.10
CA GLY A 510 29.05 11.21 -6.61
C GLY A 510 29.92 10.49 -5.56
N GLN A 511 30.18 11.13 -4.41
CA GLN A 511 31.01 10.57 -3.32
C GLN A 511 30.20 9.88 -2.21
N VAL A 512 28.90 9.63 -2.42
CA VAL A 512 28.09 8.89 -1.45
C VAL A 512 28.46 7.40 -1.44
N SER A 513 28.31 6.74 -0.29
CA SER A 513 28.62 5.32 -0.16
C SER A 513 27.72 4.46 -1.07
N LYS A 514 28.26 3.34 -1.60
CA LYS A 514 27.46 2.35 -2.37
C LYS A 514 26.28 1.79 -1.56
N ARG A 515 26.38 1.77 -0.23
CA ARG A 515 25.31 1.35 0.68
C ARG A 515 24.05 2.18 0.52
N SER A 516 24.19 3.49 0.27
CA SER A 516 23.04 4.38 0.03
C SER A 516 22.23 3.96 -1.20
N GLN A 517 22.89 3.47 -2.25
CA GLN A 517 22.24 3.03 -3.48
C GLN A 517 21.43 1.77 -3.25
N TYR A 518 21.93 0.83 -2.44
CA TYR A 518 21.15 -0.33 -1.99
C TYR A 518 19.93 0.07 -1.16
N CYS A 519 20.00 1.17 -0.39
CA CYS A 519 18.82 1.71 0.30
C CYS A 519 17.75 2.21 -0.69
N LEU A 520 18.14 2.83 -1.81
CA LEU A 520 17.19 3.27 -2.84
C LEU A 520 16.49 2.08 -3.52
N PHE A 521 17.23 1.01 -3.83
CA PHE A 521 16.61 -0.24 -4.30
C PHE A 521 15.67 -0.85 -3.26
N PHE A 522 16.10 -0.91 -1.99
CA PHE A 522 15.27 -1.39 -0.89
C PHE A 522 13.94 -0.63 -0.81
N LEU A 523 13.99 0.71 -0.88
CA LEU A 523 12.79 1.55 -0.85
C LEU A 523 11.87 1.23 -2.02
N ALA A 524 12.40 1.19 -3.25
CA ALA A 524 11.59 0.91 -4.44
C ALA A 524 10.90 -0.45 -4.38
N VAL A 525 11.62 -1.51 -4.01
CA VAL A 525 11.05 -2.86 -3.91
C VAL A 525 10.03 -2.93 -2.79
N SER A 526 10.34 -2.36 -1.63
CA SER A 526 9.44 -2.37 -0.46
C SER A 526 8.15 -1.60 -0.72
N PHE A 527 8.20 -0.44 -1.38
CA PHE A 527 7.00 0.30 -1.78
C PHE A 527 6.14 -0.48 -2.78
N THR A 528 6.78 -1.08 -3.80
CA THR A 528 6.09 -1.88 -4.81
C THR A 528 5.39 -3.08 -4.18
N TRP A 529 6.07 -3.77 -3.27
CA TRP A 529 5.52 -4.92 -2.55
C TRP A 529 4.39 -4.51 -1.61
N LEU A 530 4.56 -3.41 -0.87
CA LEU A 530 3.51 -2.85 -0.01
C LEU A 530 2.26 -2.49 -0.81
N MET A 531 2.41 -1.85 -1.97
CA MET A 531 1.28 -1.51 -2.83
C MET A 531 0.57 -2.75 -3.38
N ALA A 532 1.32 -3.81 -3.71
CA ALA A 532 0.76 -5.07 -4.15
C ALA A 532 0.02 -5.82 -3.04
N LEU A 533 0.59 -5.85 -1.84
CA LEU A 533 -0.08 -6.41 -0.66
C LEU A 533 -1.39 -5.68 -0.36
N MET A 534 -1.36 -4.35 -0.30
CA MET A 534 -2.56 -3.56 0.03
C MET A 534 -3.60 -3.56 -1.09
N GLY A 535 -3.18 -3.77 -2.34
CA GLY A 535 -4.09 -4.05 -3.46
C GLY A 535 -4.89 -5.32 -3.24
N PHE A 536 -4.21 -6.41 -2.85
CA PHE A 536 -4.85 -7.68 -2.49
C PHE A 536 -5.80 -7.52 -1.30
N VAL A 537 -5.33 -6.94 -0.18
CA VAL A 537 -6.16 -6.73 1.03
C VAL A 537 -7.49 -6.08 0.69
N ARG A 538 -7.49 -4.96 -0.06
CA ARG A 538 -8.73 -4.27 -0.45
C ARG A 538 -9.65 -5.13 -1.32
N SER A 539 -9.07 -5.96 -2.19
CA SER A 539 -9.87 -6.89 -2.99
C SER A 539 -10.50 -7.99 -2.13
N SER A 540 -9.74 -8.53 -1.17
CA SER A 540 -10.17 -9.59 -0.27
C SER A 540 -11.18 -9.15 0.77
N LEU A 541 -11.29 -7.85 1.06
CA LEU A 541 -12.35 -7.32 1.95
C LEU A 541 -13.75 -7.68 1.46
N ARG A 542 -13.95 -7.78 0.14
CA ARG A 542 -15.24 -8.18 -0.44
C ARG A 542 -15.50 -9.68 -0.35
N GLN A 543 -14.56 -10.48 0.19
CA GLN A 543 -14.70 -11.92 0.38
C GLN A 543 -15.13 -12.66 -0.91
N HIS A 544 -16.36 -13.19 -0.93
CA HIS A 544 -16.99 -13.91 -2.03
C HIS A 544 -17.89 -12.99 -2.86
N TRP A 545 -17.71 -11.67 -2.84
CA TRP A 545 -18.49 -10.71 -3.62
C TRP A 545 -17.65 -10.01 -4.69
N HIS A 546 -18.20 -9.88 -5.89
CA HIS A 546 -17.68 -8.94 -6.89
C HIS A 546 -18.07 -7.51 -6.55
N VAL A 547 -19.34 -7.30 -6.21
CA VAL A 547 -19.88 -6.06 -5.66
C VAL A 547 -20.50 -6.42 -4.32
N TYR A 548 -19.96 -5.86 -3.24
CA TYR A 548 -20.31 -6.24 -1.87
C TYR A 548 -21.82 -6.20 -1.64
N GLU A 549 -22.40 -7.31 -1.16
CA GLU A 549 -23.85 -7.48 -0.90
C GLU A 549 -24.80 -7.35 -2.11
N VAL A 550 -24.27 -7.19 -3.33
CA VAL A 550 -25.07 -6.97 -4.55
C VAL A 550 -24.83 -8.05 -5.59
N LEU A 551 -23.57 -8.35 -5.89
CA LEU A 551 -23.18 -9.31 -6.92
C LEU A 551 -22.21 -10.34 -6.35
N GLU A 552 -22.75 -11.50 -5.98
CA GLU A 552 -21.98 -12.60 -5.39
C GLU A 552 -21.08 -13.29 -6.42
N ASP A 553 -19.84 -13.57 -6.02
CA ASP A 553 -18.91 -14.40 -6.77
C ASP A 553 -19.24 -15.89 -6.55
N THR A 554 -19.95 -16.51 -7.51
CA THR A 554 -20.34 -17.93 -7.44
C THR A 554 -19.31 -18.86 -8.09
N SER A 555 -18.13 -18.35 -8.47
CA SER A 555 -17.08 -19.18 -9.05
C SER A 555 -16.51 -20.18 -8.05
N ALA A 556 -16.04 -21.33 -8.53
CA ALA A 556 -15.34 -22.31 -7.68
C ALA A 556 -14.06 -21.75 -7.03
N SER A 557 -13.55 -20.62 -7.54
CA SER A 557 -12.40 -19.87 -7.02
C SER A 557 -12.76 -18.75 -6.03
N ALA A 558 -14.04 -18.66 -5.60
CA ALA A 558 -14.55 -17.60 -4.74
C ALA A 558 -14.18 -17.76 -3.25
N PHE A 559 -12.90 -17.97 -2.95
CA PHE A 559 -12.40 -18.06 -1.57
C PHE A 559 -11.30 -17.03 -1.31
N THR A 560 -11.09 -16.68 -0.03
CA THR A 560 -9.95 -15.86 0.39
C THR A 560 -8.70 -16.74 0.47
N PRO A 561 -7.66 -16.47 -0.34
CA PRO A 561 -6.45 -17.28 -0.29
C PRO A 561 -5.73 -17.20 1.05
N SER A 562 -4.95 -18.25 1.38
CA SER A 562 -4.09 -18.23 2.55
C SER A 562 -3.04 -17.12 2.46
N ILE A 563 -2.55 -16.65 3.60
CA ILE A 563 -1.54 -15.57 3.66
C ILE A 563 -0.28 -15.95 2.86
N GLY A 564 0.21 -17.18 3.00
CA GLY A 564 1.39 -17.65 2.28
C GLY A 564 1.18 -17.70 0.77
N TYR A 565 0.00 -18.13 0.31
CA TYR A 565 -0.35 -18.06 -1.11
C TYR A 565 -0.38 -16.61 -1.59
N ALA A 566 -0.99 -15.73 -0.81
CA ALA A 566 -1.16 -14.34 -1.19
C ALA A 566 0.19 -13.61 -1.33
N THR A 567 1.09 -13.77 -0.35
CA THR A 567 2.42 -13.15 -0.37
C THR A 567 3.30 -13.70 -1.49
N MET A 568 3.14 -14.97 -1.87
CA MET A 568 3.83 -15.57 -3.01
C MET A 568 3.40 -14.92 -4.33
N ILE A 569 2.10 -14.82 -4.61
CA ILE A 569 1.59 -14.18 -5.84
C ILE A 569 2.01 -12.70 -5.88
N VAL A 570 1.91 -11.97 -4.76
CA VAL A 570 2.42 -10.60 -4.64
C VAL A 570 3.90 -10.52 -5.03
N SER A 571 4.73 -11.43 -4.51
CA SER A 571 6.16 -11.44 -4.80
C SER A 571 6.46 -11.74 -6.27
N ILE A 572 5.74 -12.70 -6.88
CA ILE A 572 5.83 -12.98 -8.32
C ILE A 572 5.48 -11.73 -9.14
N VAL A 573 4.40 -11.03 -8.80
CA VAL A 573 4.00 -9.78 -9.46
C VAL A 573 5.08 -8.71 -9.35
N VAL A 574 5.68 -8.54 -8.16
CA VAL A 574 6.76 -7.55 -7.95
C VAL A 574 7.99 -7.89 -8.78
N VAL A 575 8.37 -9.17 -8.86
CA VAL A 575 9.48 -9.62 -9.72
C VAL A 575 9.18 -9.32 -11.18
N ILE A 576 7.99 -9.68 -11.68
CA ILE A 576 7.57 -9.38 -13.06
C ILE A 576 7.59 -7.87 -13.32
N PHE A 577 7.09 -7.07 -12.38
CA PHE A 577 7.10 -5.61 -12.49
C PHE A 577 8.54 -5.08 -12.67
N PHE A 578 9.48 -5.47 -11.82
CA PHE A 578 10.88 -5.01 -11.93
C PHE A 578 11.62 -5.56 -13.16
N LEU A 579 11.26 -6.76 -13.64
CA LEU A 579 11.71 -7.27 -14.93
C LEU A 579 11.24 -6.35 -16.08
N LEU A 580 9.96 -5.98 -16.08
CA LEU A 580 9.40 -5.07 -17.08
C LEU A 580 9.98 -3.65 -16.97
N VAL A 581 10.21 -3.13 -15.75
CA VAL A 581 10.91 -1.86 -15.54
C VAL A 581 12.33 -1.91 -16.10
N SER A 582 13.02 -3.05 -15.97
CA SER A 582 14.35 -3.23 -16.56
C SER A 582 14.31 -3.19 -18.10
N VAL A 583 13.26 -3.76 -18.70
CA VAL A 583 13.00 -3.65 -20.14
C VAL A 583 12.72 -2.20 -20.54
N VAL A 584 11.92 -1.45 -19.75
CA VAL A 584 11.69 -0.01 -19.96
C VAL A 584 13.01 0.74 -19.98
N VAL A 585 13.86 0.53 -18.98
CA VAL A 585 15.17 1.17 -18.86
C VAL A 585 16.06 0.80 -20.04
N TYR A 586 16.08 -0.47 -20.45
CA TYR A 586 16.86 -0.92 -21.61
C TYR A 586 16.39 -0.28 -22.92
N ILE A 587 15.09 -0.29 -23.21
CA ILE A 587 14.53 0.32 -24.42
C ILE A 587 14.76 1.84 -24.42
N SER A 588 14.63 2.50 -23.27
CA SER A 588 14.88 3.94 -23.17
C SER A 588 16.32 4.35 -23.49
N GLN A 589 17.28 3.41 -23.38
CA GLN A 589 18.68 3.62 -23.74
C GLN A 589 18.93 3.45 -25.25
N LEU A 590 18.19 2.56 -25.92
CA LEU A 590 18.30 2.40 -27.37
C LEU A 590 17.93 3.69 -28.11
N GLY A 591 16.94 4.43 -27.61
CA GLY A 591 16.58 5.74 -28.16
C GLY A 591 17.59 6.86 -27.87
N ALA A 592 18.46 6.70 -26.87
CA ALA A 592 19.49 7.69 -26.54
C ALA A 592 20.70 7.63 -27.49
N HIS A 593 20.94 6.49 -28.12
CA HIS A 593 22.05 6.29 -29.07
C HIS A 593 21.96 7.22 -30.31
N ASP A 594 20.74 7.59 -30.72
CA ASP A 594 20.53 8.50 -31.86
C ASP A 594 20.74 9.99 -31.50
N ASP A 595 20.54 10.37 -30.23
CA ASP A 595 20.82 11.72 -29.72
C ASP A 595 22.31 11.89 -29.33
N GLU A 596 22.95 10.85 -28.78
CA GLU A 596 24.37 10.88 -28.39
C GLU A 596 25.32 10.85 -29.60
N HIS A 597 24.94 10.24 -30.73
CA HIS A 597 25.69 10.36 -31.99
C HIS A 597 25.69 11.79 -32.56
N ALA A 598 24.78 12.67 -32.13
CA ALA A 598 24.83 14.10 -32.45
C ALA A 598 25.77 14.90 -31.52
N GLU A 599 26.20 14.32 -30.40
CA GLU A 599 27.07 14.95 -29.38
C GLU A 599 28.45 14.28 -29.20
N GLY A 600 28.79 13.26 -30.01
CA GLY A 600 30.18 12.84 -30.22
C GLY A 600 30.81 12.02 -29.09
N LEU A 601 30.02 11.26 -28.33
CA LEU A 601 30.53 10.28 -27.37
C LEU A 601 30.41 8.87 -27.98
N GLU A 602 31.55 8.26 -28.31
CA GLU A 602 31.64 6.83 -28.66
C GLU A 602 31.82 6.00 -27.37
N GLU A 603 31.07 4.89 -27.23
CA GLU A 603 31.46 3.79 -26.33
C GLU A 603 31.49 2.45 -27.06
N ASP A 604 32.62 1.76 -26.87
CA ASP A 604 32.93 0.42 -27.34
C ASP A 604 32.42 -0.65 -26.34
N GLY A 605 32.08 -1.82 -26.88
CA GLY A 605 31.20 -2.80 -26.26
C GLY A 605 31.74 -3.53 -25.01
N ASP A 606 30.85 -3.77 -24.05
CA ASP A 606 30.51 -5.10 -23.49
C ASP A 606 29.37 -4.94 -22.47
N SER A 607 28.24 -5.60 -22.74
CA SER A 607 26.99 -5.47 -22.00
C SER A 607 26.96 -6.41 -20.77
N GLY A 608 27.84 -6.11 -19.82
CA GLY A 608 28.09 -6.95 -18.65
C GLY A 608 26.99 -6.99 -17.57
N LEU A 609 25.70 -6.99 -17.90
CA LEU A 609 24.61 -7.49 -17.03
C LEU A 609 23.28 -7.59 -17.80
N THR A 610 22.92 -8.78 -18.31
CA THR A 610 21.63 -9.04 -18.99
C THR A 610 20.45 -8.97 -18.00
N PRO A 611 19.19 -8.80 -18.46
CA PRO A 611 18.00 -8.80 -17.59
C PRO A 611 17.96 -9.92 -16.54
N GLY A 612 18.55 -11.09 -16.85
CA GLY A 612 18.66 -12.23 -15.93
C GLY A 612 19.53 -11.99 -14.69
N ARG A 613 20.57 -11.17 -14.77
CA ARG A 613 21.45 -10.87 -13.62
C ARG A 613 20.88 -9.76 -12.71
N PHE A 614 20.06 -8.85 -13.25
CA PHE A 614 19.22 -7.95 -12.44
C PHE A 614 18.10 -8.72 -11.75
N ALA A 615 17.46 -9.66 -12.47
CA ALA A 615 16.51 -10.61 -11.88
C ALA A 615 17.14 -11.41 -10.73
N ALA A 616 18.40 -11.82 -10.86
CA ALA A 616 19.13 -12.50 -9.79
C ALA A 616 19.40 -11.60 -8.57
N ALA A 617 19.63 -10.30 -8.75
CA ALA A 617 19.78 -9.35 -7.64
C ALA A 617 18.45 -9.07 -6.92
N VAL A 618 17.35 -8.98 -7.66
CA VAL A 618 15.99 -8.89 -7.10
C VAL A 618 15.61 -10.21 -6.41
N ALA A 619 15.92 -11.35 -7.00
CA ALA A 619 15.75 -12.66 -6.38
C ALA A 619 16.60 -12.81 -5.12
N ALA A 620 17.85 -12.32 -5.11
CA ALA A 620 18.70 -12.29 -3.92
C ALA A 620 18.13 -11.38 -2.82
N PHE A 621 17.47 -10.27 -3.16
CA PHE A 621 16.73 -9.46 -2.19
C PHE A 621 15.55 -10.23 -1.59
N PHE A 622 14.77 -10.94 -2.40
CA PHE A 622 13.70 -11.81 -1.90
C PHE A 622 14.23 -12.99 -1.08
N ILE A 623 15.36 -13.59 -1.47
CA ILE A 623 16.05 -14.62 -0.69
C ILE A 623 16.54 -14.04 0.63
N VAL A 624 17.06 -12.81 0.70
CA VAL A 624 17.44 -12.18 1.97
C VAL A 624 16.23 -11.82 2.83
N LEU A 625 15.11 -11.39 2.23
CA LEU A 625 13.85 -11.17 2.96
C LEU A 625 13.24 -12.49 3.48
N TRP A 626 13.43 -13.57 2.74
CA TRP A 626 13.01 -14.94 3.07
C TRP A 626 13.98 -15.60 4.06
N CYS A 627 15.26 -15.25 4.01
CA CYS A 627 16.34 -15.65 4.92
C CYS A 627 16.58 -14.61 6.02
N LEU A 628 15.59 -13.82 6.43
CA LEU A 628 15.55 -13.21 7.76
C LEU A 628 14.94 -14.27 8.68
N PRO A 629 15.73 -15.17 9.30
CA PRO A 629 15.21 -16.24 10.14
C PRO A 629 15.21 -15.75 11.58
N ASP A 630 14.65 -16.56 12.48
CA ASP A 630 15.07 -16.66 13.87
C ASP A 630 16.40 -15.96 14.17
N ALA A 631 16.34 -14.80 14.81
CA ALA A 631 17.50 -14.19 15.44
C ALA A 631 17.82 -14.99 16.71
N SER A 632 18.30 -16.22 16.54
CA SER A 632 19.01 -16.93 17.60
C SER A 632 20.30 -16.15 17.87
N VAL A 633 20.23 -15.38 18.95
CA VAL A 633 21.34 -14.71 19.60
C VAL A 633 22.49 -15.71 19.73
N LYS A 634 23.67 -15.39 19.19
CA LYS A 634 24.91 -16.10 19.52
C LYS A 634 25.10 -16.02 21.04
N LYS A 635 24.88 -17.14 21.74
CA LYS A 635 25.13 -17.30 23.18
C LYS A 635 26.60 -17.00 23.47
N ALA A 636 26.86 -15.87 24.10
CA ALA A 636 28.07 -15.63 24.87
C ALA A 636 27.67 -15.63 26.36
N GLY A 637 27.89 -16.77 27.02
CA GLY A 637 27.80 -16.95 28.48
C GLY A 637 26.40 -16.82 29.08
N ASP A 638 25.66 -17.94 29.15
CA ASP A 638 24.31 -17.98 29.72
C ASP A 638 24.28 -18.86 31.01
N PRO A 639 23.72 -18.42 32.14
CA PRO A 639 23.82 -19.07 33.47
C PRO A 639 22.93 -20.31 33.68
N TRP A 640 22.42 -20.91 32.61
CA TRP A 640 21.42 -21.98 32.66
C TRP A 640 21.95 -23.35 32.16
N GLU A 641 23.22 -23.65 32.43
CA GLU A 641 23.79 -24.99 32.22
C GLU A 641 23.09 -26.02 33.13
N GLY A 642 22.34 -26.95 32.53
CA GLY A 642 21.76 -28.10 33.24
C GLY A 642 20.34 -28.53 32.83
N LEU A 643 19.68 -27.84 31.89
CA LEU A 643 18.39 -28.28 31.34
C LEU A 643 18.60 -29.16 30.09
N PRO A 644 17.78 -30.21 29.88
CA PRO A 644 17.91 -31.10 28.72
C PRO A 644 17.64 -30.35 27.42
N ASP A 645 18.47 -30.62 26.41
CA ASP A 645 18.51 -29.89 25.14
C ASP A 645 17.17 -29.96 24.38
N ALA A 646 16.71 -28.80 23.90
CA ALA A 646 15.71 -28.72 22.84
C ALA A 646 16.40 -28.93 21.47
N PRO A 647 15.81 -29.70 20.53
CA PRO A 647 16.42 -29.97 19.24
C PRO A 647 16.52 -28.71 18.34
N GLU A 648 17.62 -28.61 17.58
CA GLU A 648 18.01 -27.45 16.75
C GLU A 648 17.04 -27.12 15.59
N VAL A 649 16.99 -25.83 15.23
CA VAL A 649 16.17 -25.24 14.16
C VAL A 649 16.90 -25.29 12.82
N GLY A 650 16.35 -26.04 11.85
CA GLY A 650 16.80 -26.08 10.46
C GLY A 650 15.99 -27.07 9.60
N GLU A 651 15.29 -26.53 8.60
CA GLU A 651 14.60 -27.19 7.46
C GLU A 651 13.31 -28.01 7.74
N TYR A 652 12.49 -28.16 6.68
CA TYR A 652 11.29 -29.01 6.46
C TYR A 652 9.94 -28.28 6.28
N GLY A 653 9.37 -28.44 5.07
CA GLY A 653 7.94 -28.32 4.82
C GLY A 653 7.25 -29.69 4.93
N VAL A 654 5.97 -29.71 5.30
CA VAL A 654 5.20 -30.95 5.53
C VAL A 654 4.26 -31.19 4.36
N VAL A 655 4.33 -32.39 3.73
CA VAL A 655 3.32 -32.91 2.80
C VAL A 655 2.91 -34.31 3.30
N SER A 656 1.61 -34.59 3.31
CA SER A 656 1.04 -35.86 3.80
C SER A 656 0.63 -36.74 2.62
N ALA A 657 1.09 -38.00 2.63
CA ALA A 657 0.49 -39.10 1.88
C ALA A 657 0.27 -40.28 2.84
N ASP A 658 -1.00 -40.52 3.13
CA ASP A 658 -1.70 -41.73 3.58
C ASP A 658 -1.19 -42.61 4.75
N ALA A 659 0.03 -42.46 5.30
CA ALA A 659 0.42 -43.25 6.49
C ALA A 659 1.66 -42.78 7.28
N GLY A 660 2.17 -41.57 7.11
CA GLY A 660 3.29 -41.10 7.93
C GLY A 660 4.01 -39.88 7.36
N THR A 661 4.41 -38.97 8.25
CA THR A 661 5.16 -37.74 7.92
C THR A 661 6.60 -38.05 7.51
N TYR A 662 6.99 -37.58 6.33
CA TYR A 662 8.40 -37.53 5.89
C TYR A 662 8.83 -36.09 5.62
N ARG A 663 10.13 -35.84 5.77
CA ARG A 663 10.79 -34.53 5.82
C ARG A 663 11.66 -34.34 4.56
N VAL A 664 11.45 -33.28 3.75
CA VAL A 664 12.20 -33.04 2.47
C VAL A 664 12.79 -31.61 2.36
N PRO A 665 14.04 -31.42 1.88
CA PRO A 665 14.69 -30.11 1.68
C PRO A 665 14.22 -29.31 0.43
N VAL A 666 14.33 -27.97 0.46
CA VAL A 666 13.80 -27.01 -0.55
C VAL A 666 14.41 -27.15 -1.95
N GLY A 667 15.66 -27.64 -2.05
CA GLY A 667 16.32 -27.89 -3.34
C GLY A 667 15.64 -28.99 -4.17
N ASP A 668 15.04 -29.98 -3.50
CA ASP A 668 14.31 -31.07 -4.14
C ASP A 668 12.86 -30.68 -4.43
N MET A 669 12.30 -29.74 -3.67
CA MET A 669 10.99 -29.13 -3.95
C MET A 669 11.01 -28.33 -5.26
N LEU A 670 12.07 -27.58 -5.55
CA LEU A 670 12.22 -26.85 -6.83
C LEU A 670 12.38 -27.79 -8.04
N LYS A 671 12.99 -28.98 -7.85
CA LYS A 671 13.01 -30.04 -8.86
C LYS A 671 11.64 -30.68 -9.04
N GLN A 672 10.94 -30.98 -7.96
CA GLN A 672 9.56 -31.48 -8.00
C GLN A 672 8.58 -30.46 -8.58
N MET A 673 8.79 -29.15 -8.40
CA MET A 673 8.03 -28.07 -9.04
C MET A 673 8.27 -28.00 -10.56
N ALA A 674 9.43 -28.44 -11.05
CA ALA A 674 9.71 -28.57 -12.48
C ALA A 674 9.13 -29.87 -13.07
N GLU A 675 8.90 -30.89 -12.24
CA GLU A 675 8.38 -32.20 -12.61
C GLU A 675 6.85 -32.32 -12.45
N ASP A 676 6.23 -31.57 -11.52
CA ASP A 676 4.77 -31.55 -11.28
C ASP A 676 4.26 -30.13 -10.91
N PRO A 677 3.69 -29.38 -11.90
CA PRO A 677 3.12 -28.04 -11.70
C PRO A 677 1.85 -27.98 -10.84
N THR A 678 1.23 -29.12 -10.48
CA THR A 678 -0.03 -29.16 -9.72
C THR A 678 0.13 -28.78 -8.25
N LEU A 679 1.35 -28.75 -7.71
CA LEU A 679 1.67 -28.25 -6.37
C LEU A 679 1.36 -26.75 -6.17
N LEU A 680 1.15 -26.00 -7.26
CA LEU A 680 0.68 -24.61 -7.24
C LEU A 680 -0.85 -24.49 -7.26
N ALA A 681 -1.58 -25.59 -7.42
CA ALA A 681 -3.03 -25.57 -7.43
C ALA A 681 -3.55 -24.95 -6.12
N PRO A 682 -4.42 -23.93 -6.17
CA PRO A 682 -5.15 -23.52 -4.98
C PRO A 682 -5.81 -24.78 -4.46
N ALA A 683 -5.56 -25.16 -3.20
CA ALA A 683 -6.03 -26.41 -2.60
C ALA A 683 -7.39 -26.82 -3.17
N VAL A 684 -7.36 -27.66 -4.21
CA VAL A 684 -8.56 -28.06 -4.94
C VAL A 684 -9.26 -28.96 -3.97
N LYS A 685 -10.32 -28.45 -3.34
CA LYS A 685 -11.07 -29.13 -2.28
C LYS A 685 -10.12 -29.87 -1.34
N ALA A 686 -9.59 -29.19 -0.34
CA ALA A 686 -9.33 -29.90 0.89
C ALA A 686 -10.66 -30.59 1.26
N LYS A 687 -10.72 -31.92 1.05
CA LYS A 687 -11.60 -32.81 1.80
C LYS A 687 -11.51 -32.28 3.22
N SER A 688 -12.62 -31.75 3.74
CA SER A 688 -12.54 -30.83 4.87
C SER A 688 -11.71 -31.47 5.96
N ALA A 689 -10.71 -30.75 6.48
CA ALA A 689 -9.88 -31.19 7.60
C ALA A 689 -10.70 -31.49 8.87
N THR A 690 -12.02 -31.35 8.77
CA THR A 690 -13.05 -31.57 9.77
C THR A 690 -13.82 -32.89 9.59
N ALA A 691 -13.53 -33.70 8.56
CA ALA A 691 -14.28 -34.94 8.32
C ALA A 691 -14.21 -35.95 9.48
N ASP A 692 -13.09 -35.96 10.21
CA ASP A 692 -12.84 -36.82 11.37
C ASP A 692 -13.03 -36.11 12.73
N MET A 693 -13.34 -34.81 12.74
CA MET A 693 -13.55 -34.00 13.95
C MET A 693 -14.99 -34.16 14.47
N SER A 694 -15.19 -34.11 15.78
CA SER A 694 -16.54 -34.10 16.37
C SER A 694 -17.30 -32.80 16.00
N PRO A 695 -18.65 -32.78 16.03
CA PRO A 695 -19.42 -31.55 15.78
C PRO A 695 -18.98 -30.35 16.63
N GLU A 696 -18.58 -30.60 17.88
CA GLU A 696 -18.08 -29.59 18.81
C GLU A 696 -16.71 -29.03 18.37
N GLU A 697 -15.79 -29.91 17.98
CA GLU A 697 -14.47 -29.52 17.47
C GLU A 697 -14.59 -28.75 16.14
N ARG A 698 -15.51 -29.17 15.26
CA ARG A 698 -15.83 -28.45 14.03
C ARG A 698 -16.43 -27.09 14.33
N GLY A 699 -17.35 -27.02 15.30
CA GLY A 699 -17.97 -25.79 15.73
C GLY A 699 -16.97 -24.80 16.30
N ALA A 700 -15.97 -25.24 17.05
CA ALA A 700 -14.87 -24.38 17.52
C ALA A 700 -14.08 -23.77 16.36
N VAL A 701 -13.81 -24.56 15.31
CA VAL A 701 -13.14 -24.06 14.10
C VAL A 701 -14.00 -23.03 13.38
N VAL A 702 -15.31 -23.28 13.24
CA VAL A 702 -16.24 -22.33 12.62
C VAL A 702 -16.35 -21.05 13.47
N PHE A 703 -16.40 -21.18 14.79
CA PHE A 703 -16.48 -20.08 15.75
C PHE A 703 -15.31 -19.11 15.59
N GLU A 704 -14.09 -19.64 15.46
CA GLU A 704 -12.89 -18.86 15.15
C GLU A 704 -12.89 -18.32 13.72
N ALA A 705 -13.21 -19.16 12.73
CA ALA A 705 -13.18 -18.79 11.31
C ALA A 705 -14.18 -17.67 10.97
N LYS A 706 -15.34 -17.65 11.63
CA LYS A 706 -16.38 -16.62 11.50
C LYS A 706 -16.20 -15.48 12.50
N ALA A 707 -15.12 -15.48 13.28
CA ALA A 707 -14.74 -14.48 14.26
C ALA A 707 -15.82 -14.22 15.34
N CYS A 708 -16.61 -15.23 15.70
CA CYS A 708 -17.60 -15.13 16.77
C CYS A 708 -16.96 -14.75 18.11
N GLY A 709 -15.72 -15.22 18.36
CA GLY A 709 -14.90 -14.88 19.53
C GLY A 709 -14.49 -13.40 19.64
N ALA A 710 -14.66 -12.60 18.58
CA ALA A 710 -14.41 -11.15 18.65
C ALA A 710 -15.47 -10.43 19.49
N CYS A 711 -16.69 -10.96 19.55
CA CYS A 711 -17.82 -10.37 20.25
C CYS A 711 -18.31 -11.21 21.44
N HIS A 712 -18.13 -12.53 21.39
CA HIS A 712 -18.60 -13.47 22.41
C HIS A 712 -17.45 -14.15 23.15
N SER A 713 -17.50 -14.15 24.49
CA SER A 713 -16.47 -14.79 25.31
C SER A 713 -16.89 -16.21 25.63
N VAL A 714 -15.94 -17.13 25.53
CA VAL A 714 -16.07 -18.53 25.99
C VAL A 714 -15.46 -18.73 27.38
N ALA A 715 -14.98 -17.66 28.03
CA ALA A 715 -14.35 -17.67 29.35
C ALA A 715 -15.19 -16.90 30.41
N GLY A 716 -16.47 -16.66 30.14
CA GLY A 716 -17.41 -16.03 31.07
C GLY A 716 -17.39 -14.50 31.15
N GLU A 717 -16.49 -13.82 30.45
CA GLU A 717 -16.42 -12.35 30.44
C GLU A 717 -17.48 -11.70 29.53
N LYS A 718 -18.17 -10.66 30.01
CA LYS A 718 -19.08 -9.86 29.18
C LYS A 718 -18.27 -8.98 28.21
N MET A 719 -18.50 -9.15 26.90
CA MET A 719 -17.87 -8.35 25.84
C MET A 719 -18.93 -7.53 25.08
N ILE A 720 -18.82 -7.47 23.74
CA ILE A 720 -19.78 -6.79 22.86
C ILE A 720 -21.10 -7.57 22.82
N GLY A 721 -21.04 -8.90 22.86
CA GLY A 721 -22.17 -9.81 23.03
C GLY A 721 -22.11 -10.58 24.36
N PRO A 722 -23.18 -11.35 24.68
CA PRO A 722 -23.23 -12.18 25.88
C PRO A 722 -22.11 -13.24 25.90
N ALA A 723 -21.66 -13.58 27.10
CA ALA A 723 -20.75 -14.71 27.32
C ALA A 723 -21.49 -16.02 27.02
N LEU A 724 -20.81 -16.95 26.35
CA LEU A 724 -21.37 -18.24 25.93
C LEU A 724 -21.10 -19.36 26.94
N ASP A 725 -20.15 -19.13 27.85
CA ASP A 725 -19.84 -20.03 28.97
C ASP A 725 -21.10 -20.30 29.83
N GLY A 726 -21.51 -21.56 29.90
CA GLY A 726 -22.70 -21.96 30.65
C GLY A 726 -24.00 -21.34 30.14
N LEU A 727 -24.08 -20.79 28.92
CA LEU A 727 -25.26 -20.06 28.45
C LEU A 727 -26.41 -21.00 28.06
N PHE A 728 -26.08 -22.14 27.46
CA PHE A 728 -27.09 -23.10 27.01
C PHE A 728 -27.94 -23.62 28.18
N GLY A 729 -29.26 -23.60 28.02
CA GLY A 729 -30.22 -24.01 29.05
C GLY A 729 -30.54 -22.97 30.13
N LYS A 730 -29.95 -21.76 30.09
CA LYS A 730 -30.33 -20.64 30.97
C LYS A 730 -31.50 -19.84 30.40
N GLU A 731 -32.22 -19.15 31.29
CA GLU A 731 -33.20 -18.13 30.89
C GLU A 731 -32.53 -16.76 30.88
N GLU A 732 -32.56 -16.09 29.72
CA GLU A 732 -32.08 -14.73 29.55
C GLU A 732 -33.25 -13.76 29.44
N LYS A 733 -33.08 -12.56 30.02
CA LYS A 733 -34.06 -11.49 29.90
C LYS A 733 -33.78 -10.72 28.62
N LEU A 734 -34.80 -10.45 27.81
CA LEU A 734 -34.70 -9.67 26.58
C LEU A 734 -34.97 -8.18 26.82
N VAL A 735 -34.56 -7.33 25.88
CA VAL A 735 -34.75 -5.87 25.92
C VAL A 735 -36.24 -5.48 26.00
N ASP A 736 -37.14 -6.29 25.45
CA ASP A 736 -38.60 -6.10 25.53
C ASP A 736 -39.20 -6.50 26.89
N GLY A 737 -38.38 -7.00 27.81
CA GLY A 737 -38.77 -7.42 29.15
C GLY A 737 -39.28 -8.86 29.25
N SER A 738 -39.33 -9.61 28.15
CA SER A 738 -39.65 -11.04 28.15
C SER A 738 -38.45 -11.90 28.59
N MET A 739 -38.72 -13.15 28.98
CA MET A 739 -37.69 -14.15 29.29
C MET A 739 -37.62 -15.16 28.15
N ALA A 740 -36.41 -15.50 27.70
CA ALA A 740 -36.17 -16.50 26.68
C ALA A 740 -35.27 -17.61 27.21
N LEU A 741 -35.70 -18.87 27.05
CA LEU A 741 -34.84 -20.02 27.30
C LEU A 741 -33.83 -20.16 26.15
N VAL A 742 -32.54 -20.24 26.49
CA VAL A 742 -31.47 -20.47 25.52
C VAL A 742 -31.41 -21.95 25.15
N ASP A 743 -32.31 -22.36 24.26
CA ASP A 743 -32.33 -23.69 23.65
C ASP A 743 -31.69 -23.68 22.24
N GLU A 744 -31.67 -24.83 21.56
CA GLU A 744 -31.08 -24.92 20.22
C GLU A 744 -31.77 -24.00 19.22
N ALA A 745 -33.10 -23.87 19.29
CA ALA A 745 -33.86 -23.01 18.40
C ALA A 745 -33.51 -21.53 18.63
N TYR A 746 -33.35 -21.12 19.89
CA TYR A 746 -32.88 -19.79 20.26
C TYR A 746 -31.48 -19.52 19.71
N LEU A 747 -30.55 -20.47 19.81
CA LEU A 747 -29.19 -20.30 19.30
C LEU A 747 -29.17 -20.19 17.77
N VAL A 748 -29.90 -21.04 17.06
CA VAL A 748 -30.03 -20.97 15.60
C VAL A 748 -30.63 -19.63 15.17
N GLU A 749 -31.71 -19.19 15.80
CA GLU A 749 -32.34 -17.90 15.51
C GLU A 749 -31.41 -16.73 15.87
N SER A 750 -30.66 -16.81 16.97
CA SER A 750 -29.70 -15.77 17.36
C SER A 750 -28.49 -15.71 16.43
N ILE A 751 -28.11 -16.81 15.76
CA ILE A 751 -27.05 -16.82 14.75
C ILE A 751 -27.58 -16.24 13.44
N LEU A 752 -28.74 -16.70 12.98
CA LEU A 752 -29.28 -16.35 11.67
C LEU A 752 -29.99 -14.99 11.64
N ASP A 753 -30.71 -14.63 12.70
CA ASP A 753 -31.43 -13.37 12.92
C ASP A 753 -31.25 -12.82 14.37
N PRO A 754 -30.04 -12.36 14.72
CA PRO A 754 -29.67 -11.92 16.07
C PRO A 754 -30.50 -10.75 16.62
N ASN A 755 -31.11 -9.95 15.75
CA ASN A 755 -31.88 -8.77 16.16
C ASN A 755 -33.32 -9.11 16.54
N ALA A 756 -33.78 -10.35 16.28
CA ALA A 756 -35.09 -10.82 16.70
C ALA A 756 -35.22 -10.90 18.22
N LYS A 757 -34.15 -11.29 18.93
CA LYS A 757 -34.14 -11.52 20.39
C LYS A 757 -32.87 -10.98 21.03
N VAL A 758 -32.87 -9.69 21.33
CA VAL A 758 -31.71 -9.01 21.96
C VAL A 758 -31.78 -9.14 23.48
N VAL A 759 -30.71 -9.65 24.09
CA VAL A 759 -30.57 -9.80 25.55
C VAL A 759 -30.43 -8.43 26.23
N ASP A 760 -31.09 -8.26 27.38
CA ASP A 760 -31.11 -7.04 28.19
C ASP A 760 -29.67 -6.63 28.59
N GLY A 761 -29.35 -5.35 28.41
CA GLY A 761 -28.00 -4.83 28.63
C GLY A 761 -27.00 -5.08 27.48
N PHE A 762 -27.46 -5.48 26.29
CA PHE A 762 -26.71 -5.49 25.03
C PHE A 762 -27.46 -4.71 23.94
N GLY A 763 -26.72 -4.17 22.96
CA GLY A 763 -27.31 -3.51 21.80
C GLY A 763 -27.54 -4.47 20.62
N PRO A 764 -28.42 -4.13 19.65
CA PRO A 764 -28.59 -4.88 18.40
C PRO A 764 -27.38 -4.66 17.45
N VAL A 765 -26.22 -5.15 17.86
CA VAL A 765 -24.93 -4.93 17.18
C VAL A 765 -24.44 -6.15 16.41
N MET A 766 -25.04 -7.31 16.64
CA MET A 766 -24.70 -8.54 15.94
C MET A 766 -25.43 -8.58 14.59
N THR A 767 -24.70 -8.79 13.50
CA THR A 767 -25.26 -8.89 12.14
C THR A 767 -25.83 -10.29 11.89
N PRO A 768 -26.93 -10.42 11.13
CA PRO A 768 -27.43 -11.70 10.64
C PRO A 768 -26.34 -12.54 9.96
N PHE A 769 -26.17 -13.79 10.37
CA PHE A 769 -25.31 -14.74 9.67
C PHE A 769 -26.08 -15.59 8.64
N ALA A 770 -27.36 -15.31 8.41
CA ALA A 770 -28.13 -15.92 7.33
C ALA A 770 -27.41 -15.75 5.99
N GLY A 771 -27.12 -16.87 5.31
CA GLY A 771 -26.36 -16.90 4.06
C GLY A 771 -24.83 -16.77 4.22
N MET A 772 -24.33 -16.43 5.41
CA MET A 772 -22.88 -16.37 5.71
C MET A 772 -22.34 -17.64 6.36
N VAL A 773 -23.22 -18.45 6.96
CA VAL A 773 -22.94 -19.80 7.48
C VAL A 773 -23.86 -20.80 6.80
N THR A 774 -23.33 -21.98 6.48
CA THR A 774 -24.12 -23.10 5.97
C THR A 774 -24.92 -23.75 7.09
N ASP A 775 -26.02 -24.43 6.78
CA ASP A 775 -26.84 -25.15 7.78
C ASP A 775 -26.00 -26.09 8.65
N ARG A 776 -25.02 -26.77 8.04
CA ARG A 776 -24.09 -27.65 8.77
C ARG A 776 -23.16 -26.88 9.71
N GLU A 777 -22.67 -25.72 9.30
CA GLU A 777 -21.85 -24.85 10.15
C GLU A 777 -22.66 -24.30 11.32
N VAL A 778 -23.96 -24.04 11.13
CA VAL A 778 -24.87 -23.66 12.23
C VAL A 778 -25.00 -24.80 13.23
N ASP A 779 -25.25 -26.03 12.77
CA ASP A 779 -25.36 -27.20 13.63
C ASP A 779 -24.06 -27.43 14.43
N ASP A 780 -22.91 -27.31 13.76
CA ASP A 780 -21.59 -27.44 14.39
C ASP A 780 -21.36 -26.31 15.43
N LEU A 781 -21.71 -25.06 15.14
CA LEU A 781 -21.64 -23.94 16.09
C LEU A 781 -22.52 -24.16 17.31
N VAL A 782 -23.75 -24.63 17.12
CA VAL A 782 -24.67 -24.95 18.22
C VAL A 782 -24.09 -26.07 19.09
N ALA A 783 -23.53 -27.12 18.48
CA ALA A 783 -22.88 -28.20 19.22
C ALA A 783 -21.69 -27.69 20.06
N TYR A 784 -20.88 -26.79 19.51
CA TYR A 784 -19.79 -26.16 20.25
C TYR A 784 -20.30 -25.30 21.42
N ILE A 785 -21.31 -24.44 21.22
CA ILE A 785 -21.88 -23.62 22.30
C ILE A 785 -22.48 -24.49 23.41
N LYS A 786 -23.11 -25.61 23.06
CA LYS A 786 -23.60 -26.59 24.03
C LYS A 786 -22.46 -27.22 24.84
N SER A 787 -21.33 -27.52 24.20
CA SER A 787 -20.16 -28.07 24.89
C SER A 787 -19.53 -27.12 25.90
N LEU A 788 -19.82 -25.82 25.83
CA LEU A 788 -19.37 -24.81 26.80
C LEU A 788 -20.29 -24.72 28.03
N ALA A 789 -21.36 -25.51 28.09
CA ALA A 789 -22.29 -25.54 29.22
C ALA A 789 -22.02 -26.66 30.24
N ASP A 790 -21.18 -27.63 29.86
CA ASP A 790 -20.63 -28.68 30.73
C ASP A 790 -19.30 -28.24 31.35
#